data_AF-A0A7S9KTU3-F1
#
_entry.id   AF-A0A7S9KTU3-F1
#
_cell.length_a   1.000
_cell.length_b   1.000
_cell.length_c   1.000
_cell.angle_alpha   90.00
_cell.angle_beta   90.00
_cell.angle_gamma   90.00
#
_symmetry.space_group_name_H-M   'P 1'
#
loop_
_entity.id
_entity.type
_entity.pdbx_description
1 polymer ?
#
loop_
_entity_poly.entity_id
_entity_poly.type
_entity_poly.pdbx_seq_one_letter_code
_entity_poly.pdbx_strand_id
1 'polypeptide(L)'
;MDALTSLVTGRKARAVVQQLAPGDECLPAFFFDDSPMLRNAIMCSTCRFNDVLDVAKLQSSLVDLLARDGWRKLRGRLRLNACYSRDHGKLQIHVPSNITPARPAITFSHLDLQISIREHSLASELPEVTESASIQPNPRIFQELGVGPNAPQTFEDYITSDCPQLSLHVVSFTDATLVSLTWPHVSLDGVSLGYLMEAWSLVLAGRAEDVPPMLTGGTEDPMKSAGLDPNFQERHVHESEHMTGWKILLWGLFHLLDILWWPRMKKQLVYLPGKVVHAMKERVNSSLADEELGRDDSIQHVSSSDVVAAFISHLTVHQLPASFSRSAVILSPIDIRGRMPSVFSKANGVYITNAAPIVSTMVPAKVMRSPRSGMIDTAKALRRSLKLQTSEAQIHALNRLERVSMAENGLPAFFGDARSLVIIISDMTKARFYNKVDFGPAVLHHRGTHLSKGCEGQVSGEKNGAAGQVAYFHMQELGGENIFSRNNFLVFGTPSGGYWITGSLPAATWAKMHEVIMLMPLTGIGEPPSWRPRRLESVELLLSNQADSARRCVEYNQCRRAIDFAKPTRRNARERWAHSRGQPGTYKEDTYTRDLDREDIVRILSDTAKMPQTQPVQPLLDAFTYEPSPCGTSTSLVTHYTVPSKWKMIARMLRAGQLPEVTAMSGWSHSSNERIQVAGRDWTKEVLQLYSVMHLAPEAHRCDQGVVGQFNACHAEKQLIAYFIHRHLFLPSELQLPEIEESRLPRETCELIKHWKEVDQHRRRVQAEKEKEHAMRLKLRDLEGAAPQIHLNLTLRGARILVSRPLCDDCRRFVEQVNSTMDLRIEIRHSCIDECCPVCSR
;
A
#
# COMPACT_ATOMS: atom_id res chain seq x y z
N MET A 1 -37.75 1.68 -14.06
CA MET A 1 -36.53 1.60 -14.87
C MET A 1 -36.00 3.00 -15.16
N ASP A 2 -36.78 3.88 -15.81
CA ASP A 2 -36.39 5.30 -16.05
C ASP A 2 -35.89 6.08 -14.83
N ALA A 3 -36.45 5.83 -13.63
CA ALA A 3 -35.99 6.45 -12.39
C ALA A 3 -34.66 5.87 -11.89
N LEU A 4 -34.39 4.59 -12.15
CA LEU A 4 -33.15 3.91 -11.78
C LEU A 4 -32.04 4.28 -12.77
N THR A 5 -32.36 4.37 -14.06
CA THR A 5 -31.50 4.93 -15.10
C THR A 5 -31.21 6.40 -14.80
N SER A 6 -32.21 7.24 -14.51
CA SER A 6 -31.96 8.67 -14.19
C SER A 6 -31.23 8.88 -12.85
N LEU A 7 -31.38 7.97 -11.88
CA LEU A 7 -30.55 7.96 -10.68
C LEU A 7 -29.10 7.63 -11.03
N VAL A 8 -28.85 6.54 -11.77
CA VAL A 8 -27.50 6.05 -12.11
C VAL A 8 -26.78 6.97 -13.10
N THR A 9 -27.51 7.62 -14.02
CA THR A 9 -26.93 8.43 -15.12
C THR A 9 -26.91 9.92 -14.86
N GLY A 10 -27.46 10.41 -13.73
CA GLY A 10 -27.66 11.83 -13.53
C GLY A 10 -28.74 12.44 -14.46
N ARG A 11 -29.12 13.68 -14.15
CA ARG A 11 -30.32 14.41 -14.64
C ARG A 11 -30.56 14.27 -16.16
N LYS A 12 -31.84 14.17 -16.56
CA LYS A 12 -32.27 14.35 -17.96
C LYS A 12 -31.81 15.74 -18.44
N ALA A 13 -30.80 15.77 -19.30
CA ALA A 13 -30.39 16.96 -20.03
C ALA A 13 -31.59 17.60 -20.72
N ARG A 14 -31.72 18.91 -20.62
CA ARG A 14 -32.80 19.64 -21.31
C ARG A 14 -32.31 19.81 -22.74
N ALA A 15 -32.87 19.07 -23.69
CA ALA A 15 -32.43 19.12 -25.08
C ALA A 15 -32.56 20.54 -25.64
N VAL A 16 -31.47 21.31 -25.62
CA VAL A 16 -31.37 22.55 -26.39
C VAL A 16 -30.95 22.14 -27.79
N VAL A 17 -31.92 22.12 -28.69
CA VAL A 17 -31.69 21.87 -30.10
C VAL A 17 -31.00 23.10 -30.68
N GLN A 18 -29.69 23.04 -30.86
CA GLN A 18 -28.99 24.01 -31.70
C GLN A 18 -29.10 23.59 -33.15
N GLN A 19 -29.58 24.50 -34.00
CA GLN A 19 -29.64 24.28 -35.45
C GLN A 19 -28.23 24.03 -36.02
N LEU A 20 -28.15 23.16 -37.02
CA LEU A 20 -26.96 22.93 -37.82
C LEU A 20 -26.39 24.26 -38.32
N ALA A 21 -25.14 24.54 -37.99
CA ALA A 21 -24.40 25.60 -38.66
C ALA A 21 -24.23 25.20 -40.14
N PRO A 22 -24.57 26.06 -41.11
CA PRO A 22 -24.42 25.75 -42.53
C PRO A 22 -22.97 25.38 -42.86
N GLY A 23 -22.74 24.22 -43.49
CA GLY A 23 -21.43 23.77 -43.94
C GLY A 23 -20.62 22.89 -42.97
N ASP A 24 -21.21 22.46 -41.85
CA ASP A 24 -20.61 21.43 -40.99
C ASP A 24 -20.84 20.02 -41.58
N GLU A 25 -19.84 19.16 -41.46
CA GLU A 25 -20.01 17.74 -41.69
C GLU A 25 -20.53 17.05 -40.43
N CYS A 26 -21.58 16.25 -40.58
CA CYS A 26 -22.19 15.53 -39.48
C CYS A 26 -21.70 14.08 -39.45
N LEU A 27 -20.91 13.75 -38.44
CA LEU A 27 -20.44 12.40 -38.17
C LEU A 27 -21.23 11.77 -37.01
N PRO A 28 -21.46 10.45 -37.01
CA PRO A 28 -22.13 9.78 -35.90
C PRO A 28 -21.18 9.57 -34.71
N ALA A 29 -21.73 9.61 -33.50
CA ALA A 29 -21.14 8.85 -32.39
C ALA A 29 -21.49 7.37 -32.58
N PHE A 30 -20.53 6.47 -32.44
CA PHE A 30 -20.77 5.06 -32.73
C PHE A 30 -21.52 4.37 -31.60
N PHE A 31 -22.03 3.16 -31.88
CA PHE A 31 -22.95 2.45 -30.99
C PHE A 31 -22.37 2.23 -29.58
N PHE A 32 -21.11 1.82 -29.49
CA PHE A 32 -20.44 1.55 -28.21
C PHE A 32 -19.93 2.83 -27.51
N ASP A 33 -19.93 3.96 -28.20
CA ASP A 33 -19.56 5.27 -27.64
C ASP A 33 -20.77 5.99 -27.03
N ASP A 34 -21.92 5.88 -27.70
CA ASP A 34 -23.13 6.64 -27.38
C ASP A 34 -23.99 6.00 -26.27
N SER A 35 -23.41 5.85 -25.07
CA SER A 35 -24.10 5.33 -23.88
C SER A 35 -24.35 6.41 -22.82
N PRO A 36 -25.41 6.29 -22.00
CA PRO A 36 -25.66 7.23 -20.90
C PRO A 36 -24.48 7.32 -19.90
N MET A 37 -23.76 6.23 -19.69
CA MET A 37 -22.58 6.18 -18.83
C MET A 37 -21.44 7.02 -19.42
N LEU A 38 -21.09 6.81 -20.69
CA LEU A 38 -19.98 7.50 -21.34
C LEU A 38 -20.28 8.97 -21.64
N ARG A 39 -21.53 9.31 -21.95
CA ARG A 39 -21.98 10.70 -22.11
C ARG A 39 -21.65 11.55 -20.88
N ASN A 40 -21.82 11.00 -19.68
CA ASN A 40 -21.62 11.72 -18.41
C ASN A 40 -20.20 11.61 -17.84
N ALA A 41 -19.30 10.86 -18.48
CA ALA A 41 -17.91 10.75 -18.06
C ALA A 41 -17.06 11.78 -18.82
N ILE A 42 -16.73 12.90 -18.17
CA ILE A 42 -15.79 13.88 -18.69
C ILE A 42 -14.46 13.67 -17.99
N MET A 43 -13.38 13.53 -18.75
CA MET A 43 -12.06 13.17 -18.21
C MET A 43 -11.11 14.36 -18.35
N CYS A 44 -10.27 14.57 -17.34
CA CYS A 44 -9.11 15.45 -17.39
C CYS A 44 -7.86 14.60 -17.16
N SER A 45 -6.92 14.67 -18.10
CA SER A 45 -5.66 13.93 -18.07
C SER A 45 -4.51 14.92 -18.03
N THR A 46 -3.69 14.90 -16.98
CA THR A 46 -2.58 15.85 -16.80
C THR A 46 -1.25 15.10 -16.75
N CYS A 47 -0.31 15.59 -17.56
CA CYS A 47 1.09 15.19 -17.54
C CYS A 47 1.92 16.29 -16.87
N ARG A 48 2.80 15.91 -15.93
CA ARG A 48 3.87 16.76 -15.41
C ARG A 48 5.15 16.46 -16.17
N PHE A 49 5.78 17.50 -16.70
CA PHE A 49 7.12 17.47 -17.26
C PHE A 49 8.05 18.25 -16.32
N ASN A 50 9.23 17.71 -16.06
CA ASN A 50 10.28 18.40 -15.29
C ASN A 50 11.09 19.38 -16.18
N ASP A 51 10.48 19.82 -17.28
CA ASP A 51 11.05 20.68 -18.31
C ASP A 51 10.11 21.85 -18.56
N VAL A 52 10.69 22.99 -18.95
CA VAL A 52 9.92 24.13 -19.45
C VAL A 52 9.66 23.90 -20.93
N LEU A 53 8.39 23.77 -21.32
CA LEU A 53 7.97 23.48 -22.69
C LEU A 53 7.47 24.73 -23.42
N ASP A 54 7.70 24.78 -24.72
CA ASP A 54 7.22 25.78 -25.66
C ASP A 54 5.71 25.59 -25.89
N VAL A 55 4.93 26.44 -25.22
CA VAL A 55 3.47 26.37 -25.23
C VAL A 55 2.88 26.62 -26.61
N ALA A 56 3.51 27.50 -27.41
CA ALA A 56 3.03 27.80 -28.75
C ALA A 56 3.18 26.59 -29.67
N LYS A 57 4.32 25.87 -29.58
CA LYS A 57 4.53 24.61 -30.30
C LYS A 57 3.56 23.52 -29.87
N LEU A 58 3.29 23.38 -28.56
CA LEU A 58 2.31 22.41 -28.06
C LEU A 58 0.93 22.68 -28.66
N GLN A 59 0.48 23.94 -28.63
CA GLN A 59 -0.81 24.33 -29.18
C GLN A 59 -0.87 24.12 -30.70
N SER A 60 0.10 24.63 -31.44
CA SER A 60 0.08 24.58 -32.92
C SER A 60 0.14 23.14 -33.43
N SER A 61 1.03 22.31 -32.89
CA SER A 61 1.16 20.90 -33.29
C SER A 61 -0.09 20.07 -33.02
N LEU A 62 -0.82 20.33 -31.92
CA LEU A 62 -2.10 19.67 -31.66
C LEU A 62 -3.16 20.12 -32.65
N VAL A 63 -3.22 21.41 -32.97
CA VAL A 63 -4.15 21.95 -33.98
C VAL A 63 -3.83 21.37 -35.36
N ASP A 64 -2.55 21.25 -35.73
CA ASP A 64 -2.09 20.67 -36.98
C ASP A 64 -2.46 19.19 -37.08
N LEU A 65 -2.30 18.41 -36.01
CA LEU A 65 -2.78 17.02 -35.95
C LEU A 65 -4.29 16.95 -36.24
N LEU A 66 -5.08 17.80 -35.59
CA LEU A 66 -6.54 17.85 -35.73
C LEU A 66 -7.01 18.46 -37.05
N ALA A 67 -6.12 19.05 -37.84
CA ALA A 67 -6.40 19.51 -39.20
C ALA A 67 -6.30 18.38 -40.23
N ARG A 68 -5.63 17.27 -39.89
CA ARG A 68 -5.42 16.13 -40.79
C ARG A 68 -6.71 15.35 -41.06
N ASP A 69 -6.75 14.71 -42.22
CA ASP A 69 -7.85 13.83 -42.59
C ASP A 69 -8.03 12.68 -41.57
N GLY A 70 -9.29 12.39 -41.29
CA GLY A 70 -9.72 11.50 -40.20
C GLY A 70 -9.68 12.17 -38.82
N TRP A 71 -8.52 12.68 -38.41
CA TRP A 71 -8.29 13.31 -37.09
C TRP A 71 -9.20 14.52 -36.80
N ARG A 72 -9.64 15.21 -37.86
CA ARG A 72 -10.62 16.30 -37.77
C ARG A 72 -11.94 15.96 -37.07
N LYS A 73 -12.31 14.68 -36.92
CA LYS A 73 -13.46 14.29 -36.08
C LYS A 73 -13.32 14.78 -34.63
N LEU A 74 -12.09 14.79 -34.08
CA LEU A 74 -11.82 15.18 -32.69
C LEU A 74 -11.92 16.71 -32.44
N ARG A 75 -11.88 17.54 -33.50
CA ARG A 75 -12.22 18.98 -33.37
C ARG A 75 -13.72 19.26 -33.50
N GLY A 76 -14.54 18.23 -33.74
CA GLY A 76 -15.98 18.33 -33.88
C GLY A 76 -16.70 18.64 -32.57
N ARG A 77 -17.97 19.04 -32.68
CA ARG A 77 -18.80 19.59 -31.60
C ARG A 77 -19.92 18.60 -31.32
N LEU A 78 -20.12 18.26 -30.05
CA LEU A 78 -21.14 17.28 -29.67
C LEU A 78 -22.53 17.91 -29.74
N ARG A 79 -23.47 17.23 -30.40
CA ARG A 79 -24.86 17.69 -30.57
C ARG A 79 -25.81 16.52 -30.45
N LEU A 80 -27.00 16.77 -29.91
CA LEU A 80 -28.09 15.79 -29.97
C LEU A 80 -28.91 16.02 -31.23
N ASN A 81 -29.16 14.93 -31.95
CA ASN A 81 -30.01 14.99 -33.13
C ASN A 81 -31.46 15.31 -32.72
N ALA A 82 -31.96 16.42 -33.23
CA ALA A 82 -33.30 16.91 -32.96
C ALA A 82 -34.36 16.46 -33.97
N CYS A 83 -33.96 15.88 -35.10
CA CYS A 83 -34.89 15.45 -36.14
C CYS A 83 -35.89 14.44 -35.56
N TYR A 84 -37.17 14.62 -35.87
CA TYR A 84 -38.26 13.67 -35.57
C TYR A 84 -38.16 12.41 -36.45
N SER A 85 -37.02 11.74 -36.38
CA SER A 85 -36.67 10.50 -37.10
C SER A 85 -36.32 9.41 -36.08
N ARG A 86 -35.96 8.19 -36.55
CA ARG A 86 -35.46 7.11 -35.67
C ARG A 86 -34.22 7.51 -34.86
N ASP A 87 -33.48 8.53 -35.30
CA ASP A 87 -32.23 8.97 -34.67
C ASP A 87 -32.42 10.11 -33.66
N HIS A 88 -33.66 10.45 -33.29
CA HIS A 88 -33.94 11.48 -32.30
C HIS A 88 -33.21 11.17 -30.97
N GLY A 89 -32.47 12.14 -30.44
CA GLY A 89 -31.72 12.00 -29.19
C GLY A 89 -30.40 11.21 -29.30
N LYS A 90 -30.00 10.78 -30.50
CA LYS A 90 -28.66 10.23 -30.76
C LYS A 90 -27.61 11.32 -30.82
N LEU A 91 -26.41 10.98 -30.36
CA LEU A 91 -25.28 11.91 -30.35
C LEU A 91 -24.64 11.99 -31.74
N GLN A 92 -24.39 13.22 -32.20
CA GLN A 92 -23.72 13.55 -33.45
C GLN A 92 -22.52 14.45 -33.17
N ILE A 93 -21.53 14.38 -34.06
CA ILE A 93 -20.30 15.16 -34.03
C ILE A 93 -20.31 16.08 -35.24
N HIS A 94 -20.46 17.36 -35.01
CA HIS A 94 -20.50 18.38 -36.06
C HIS A 94 -19.09 18.92 -36.26
N VAL A 95 -18.48 18.60 -37.40
CA VAL A 95 -17.11 18.99 -37.74
C VAL A 95 -17.15 20.20 -38.65
N PRO A 96 -16.60 21.35 -38.23
CA PRO A 96 -16.51 22.51 -39.11
C PRO A 96 -15.60 22.26 -40.30
N SER A 97 -16.02 22.79 -41.44
CA SER A 97 -15.20 22.81 -42.66
C SER A 97 -13.85 23.52 -42.43
N ASN A 98 -13.87 24.69 -41.77
CA ASN A 98 -12.68 25.51 -41.52
C ASN A 98 -12.46 25.75 -40.03
N ILE A 99 -11.18 25.88 -39.63
CA ILE A 99 -10.80 26.35 -38.30
C ILE A 99 -10.84 27.89 -38.32
N THR A 100 -11.60 28.49 -37.40
CA THR A 100 -11.67 29.95 -37.25
C THR A 100 -11.51 30.34 -35.78
N PRO A 101 -11.17 31.60 -35.46
CA PRO A 101 -11.10 32.05 -34.06
C PRO A 101 -12.41 31.86 -33.29
N ALA A 102 -13.56 31.98 -33.97
CA ALA A 102 -14.89 31.75 -33.36
C ALA A 102 -15.22 30.27 -33.16
N ARG A 103 -14.62 29.38 -33.97
CA ARG A 103 -14.84 27.94 -33.94
C ARG A 103 -13.48 27.22 -33.97
N PRO A 104 -12.67 27.34 -32.91
CA PRO A 104 -11.32 26.79 -32.89
C PRO A 104 -11.34 25.26 -32.88
N ALA A 105 -10.19 24.65 -33.23
CA ALA A 105 -10.04 23.19 -33.21
C ALA A 105 -10.02 22.61 -31.79
N ILE A 106 -9.53 23.39 -30.83
CA ILE A 106 -9.45 23.07 -29.40
C ILE A 106 -9.82 24.30 -28.58
N THR A 107 -10.33 24.08 -27.37
CA THR A 107 -10.35 25.14 -26.36
C THR A 107 -8.95 25.21 -25.76
N PHE A 108 -8.34 26.40 -25.70
CA PHE A 108 -6.97 26.56 -25.23
C PHE A 108 -6.88 27.58 -24.09
N SER A 109 -6.09 27.26 -23.06
CA SER A 109 -5.74 28.18 -22.00
C SER A 109 -4.32 27.95 -21.49
N HIS A 110 -3.59 29.03 -21.23
CA HIS A 110 -2.25 29.01 -20.68
C HIS A 110 -2.16 29.87 -19.42
N LEU A 111 -1.53 29.34 -18.39
CA LEU A 111 -1.21 30.05 -17.16
C LEU A 111 0.31 30.00 -16.94
N ASP A 112 0.95 31.16 -16.88
CA ASP A 112 2.38 31.29 -16.60
C ASP A 112 2.57 31.88 -15.20
N LEU A 113 3.14 31.09 -14.30
CA LEU A 113 3.20 31.42 -12.88
C LEU A 113 4.53 32.08 -12.46
N GLN A 114 5.56 32.07 -13.32
CA GLN A 114 6.88 32.70 -13.07
C GLN A 114 7.50 32.36 -11.69
N ILE A 115 7.18 31.20 -11.14
CA ILE A 115 7.71 30.62 -9.90
C ILE A 115 8.14 29.17 -10.16
N SER A 116 8.98 28.61 -9.27
CA SER A 116 9.26 27.17 -9.31
C SER A 116 8.01 26.37 -8.93
N ILE A 117 7.85 25.18 -9.49
CA ILE A 117 6.78 24.25 -9.12
C ILE A 117 6.78 23.93 -7.62
N ARG A 118 7.95 23.99 -6.96
CA ARG A 118 8.09 23.75 -5.51
C ARG A 118 7.62 24.91 -4.64
N GLU A 119 7.53 26.13 -5.20
CA GLU A 119 7.06 27.32 -4.49
C GLU A 119 5.53 27.44 -4.52
N HIS A 120 4.88 26.79 -5.48
CA HIS A 120 3.43 26.80 -5.59
C HIS A 120 2.77 25.90 -4.54
N SER A 121 1.78 26.44 -3.82
CA SER A 121 1.09 25.76 -2.72
C SER A 121 0.53 24.38 -3.10
N LEU A 122 -0.18 24.27 -4.23
CA LEU A 122 -0.72 22.99 -4.71
C LEU A 122 0.28 22.16 -5.53
N ALA A 123 0.99 22.75 -6.49
CA ALA A 123 1.84 22.00 -7.41
C ALA A 123 3.06 21.35 -6.72
N SER A 124 3.52 21.90 -5.60
CA SER A 124 4.58 21.31 -4.76
C SER A 124 4.16 19.99 -4.10
N GLU A 125 2.86 19.72 -3.97
CA GLU A 125 2.31 18.47 -3.44
C GLU A 125 2.06 17.41 -4.52
N LEU A 126 2.38 17.68 -5.80
CA LEU A 126 2.19 16.70 -6.86
C LEU A 126 2.95 15.40 -6.55
N PRO A 127 2.30 14.22 -6.69
CA PRO A 127 2.89 12.95 -6.27
C PRO A 127 4.23 12.63 -6.93
N GLU A 128 5.15 12.08 -6.13
CA GLU A 128 6.46 11.61 -6.58
C GLU A 128 6.66 10.13 -6.22
N VAL A 129 7.51 9.47 -7.00
CA VAL A 129 7.89 8.06 -6.76
C VAL A 129 8.62 7.94 -5.42
N THR A 130 8.19 7.01 -4.57
CA THR A 130 8.80 6.75 -3.26
C THR A 130 9.51 5.40 -3.21
N GLU A 131 10.52 5.24 -2.35
CA GLU A 131 11.21 3.95 -2.20
C GLU A 131 10.35 2.85 -1.57
N SER A 132 9.37 3.23 -0.75
CA SER A 132 8.41 2.34 -0.09
C SER A 132 6.99 2.61 -0.62
N ALA A 133 6.08 1.67 -0.35
CA ALA A 133 4.66 1.89 -0.63
C ALA A 133 4.16 3.09 0.18
N SER A 134 3.44 3.99 -0.48
CA SER A 134 3.04 5.27 0.12
C SER A 134 1.65 5.69 -0.32
N ILE A 135 1.02 6.51 0.53
CA ILE A 135 -0.26 7.13 0.23
C ILE A 135 -0.01 8.57 -0.09
N GLN A 136 -0.63 9.01 -1.17
CA GLN A 136 -0.28 10.22 -1.87
C GLN A 136 -1.51 11.14 -1.93
N PRO A 137 -1.30 12.45 -2.12
CA PRO A 137 -2.41 13.39 -2.22
C PRO A 137 -3.40 12.99 -3.32
N ASN A 138 -4.69 13.27 -3.07
CA ASN A 138 -5.75 12.90 -4.00
C ASN A 138 -5.65 13.75 -5.29
N PRO A 139 -5.59 13.14 -6.49
CA PRO A 139 -5.60 13.83 -7.78
C PRO A 139 -6.57 15.01 -7.90
N ARG A 140 -7.76 14.90 -7.27
CA ARG A 140 -8.79 15.94 -7.31
C ARG A 140 -8.35 17.29 -6.74
N ILE A 141 -7.42 17.33 -5.79
CA ILE A 141 -6.95 18.62 -5.25
C ILE A 141 -6.19 19.43 -6.30
N PHE A 142 -5.67 18.77 -7.34
CA PHE A 142 -4.95 19.40 -8.44
C PHE A 142 -5.87 19.77 -9.62
N GLN A 143 -7.20 19.63 -9.48
CA GLN A 143 -8.13 19.99 -10.55
C GLN A 143 -7.97 21.46 -10.97
N GLU A 144 -7.70 22.37 -10.03
CA GLU A 144 -7.47 23.79 -10.29
C GLU A 144 -6.23 24.05 -11.15
N LEU A 145 -5.24 23.14 -11.13
CA LEU A 145 -4.06 23.19 -12.00
C LEU A 145 -4.28 22.50 -13.36
N GLY A 146 -5.22 21.55 -13.42
CA GLY A 146 -5.44 20.71 -14.61
C GLY A 146 -6.55 21.21 -15.54
N VAL A 147 -7.58 21.87 -15.00
CA VAL A 147 -8.77 22.27 -15.75
C VAL A 147 -8.75 23.77 -16.02
N GLY A 148 -8.64 24.14 -17.30
CA GLY A 148 -8.71 25.53 -17.72
C GLY A 148 -10.08 26.18 -17.47
N PRO A 149 -10.16 27.51 -17.36
CA PRO A 149 -11.39 28.24 -16.98
C PRO A 149 -12.56 28.04 -17.95
N ASN A 150 -12.29 27.71 -19.21
CA ASN A 150 -13.29 27.53 -20.26
C ASN A 150 -13.47 26.06 -20.68
N ALA A 151 -12.86 25.12 -19.96
CA ALA A 151 -12.98 23.70 -20.30
C ALA A 151 -14.37 23.18 -19.91
N PRO A 152 -15.08 22.48 -20.81
CA PRO A 152 -16.34 21.82 -20.47
C PRO A 152 -16.14 20.77 -19.37
N GLN A 153 -17.05 20.71 -18.40
CA GLN A 153 -16.92 19.78 -17.26
C GLN A 153 -18.06 18.76 -17.20
N THR A 154 -19.14 19.00 -17.92
CA THR A 154 -20.33 18.14 -17.96
C THR A 154 -20.75 17.85 -19.40
N PHE A 155 -21.58 16.82 -19.57
CA PHE A 155 -22.21 16.53 -20.86
C PHE A 155 -23.03 17.71 -21.39
N GLU A 156 -23.76 18.40 -20.49
CA GLU A 156 -24.58 19.55 -20.82
C GLU A 156 -23.74 20.69 -21.40
N ASP A 157 -22.56 20.95 -20.83
CA ASP A 157 -21.64 21.97 -21.35
C ASP A 157 -21.29 21.68 -22.81
N TYR A 158 -21.00 20.43 -23.15
CA TYR A 158 -20.66 20.03 -24.52
C TYR A 158 -21.81 20.18 -25.52
N ILE A 159 -23.04 19.82 -25.13
CA ILE A 159 -24.17 19.86 -26.08
C ILE A 159 -24.82 21.24 -26.19
N THR A 160 -24.64 22.11 -25.19
CA THR A 160 -25.22 23.46 -25.17
C THR A 160 -24.25 24.54 -25.64
N SER A 161 -22.94 24.32 -25.55
CA SER A 161 -21.93 25.26 -26.06
C SER A 161 -21.37 24.80 -27.41
N ASP A 162 -20.90 25.72 -28.25
CA ASP A 162 -20.16 25.42 -29.50
C ASP A 162 -18.68 25.15 -29.25
N CYS A 163 -18.39 24.36 -28.21
CA CYS A 163 -17.04 23.96 -27.86
C CYS A 163 -16.56 22.72 -28.64
N PRO A 164 -15.27 22.65 -29.00
CA PRO A 164 -14.67 21.42 -29.50
C PRO A 164 -14.58 20.34 -28.42
N GLN A 165 -14.45 19.08 -28.82
CA GLN A 165 -14.33 17.95 -27.88
C GLN A 165 -13.11 18.06 -26.96
N LEU A 166 -11.98 18.59 -27.44
CA LEU A 166 -10.73 18.67 -26.68
C LEU A 166 -10.47 20.07 -26.13
N SER A 167 -10.08 20.15 -24.85
CA SER A 167 -9.53 21.38 -24.25
C SER A 167 -8.10 21.14 -23.79
N LEU A 168 -7.16 21.94 -24.28
CA LEU A 168 -5.76 21.95 -23.87
C LEU A 168 -5.52 23.07 -22.84
N HIS A 169 -5.10 22.69 -21.65
CA HIS A 169 -4.65 23.63 -20.62
C HIS A 169 -3.18 23.39 -20.29
N VAL A 170 -2.38 24.45 -20.36
CA VAL A 170 -0.96 24.42 -20.00
C VAL A 170 -0.71 25.33 -18.81
N VAL A 171 0.04 24.84 -17.83
CA VAL A 171 0.56 25.64 -16.70
C VAL A 171 2.08 25.60 -16.73
N SER A 172 2.72 26.76 -16.86
CA SER A 172 4.18 26.91 -16.92
C SER A 172 4.73 27.39 -15.58
N PHE A 173 5.75 26.69 -15.10
CA PHE A 173 6.62 27.08 -14.00
C PHE A 173 8.01 27.42 -14.56
N THR A 174 8.88 27.99 -13.74
CA THR A 174 10.27 28.29 -14.15
C THR A 174 11.12 27.03 -14.35
N ASP A 175 10.69 25.89 -13.81
CA ASP A 175 11.41 24.62 -13.81
C ASP A 175 10.58 23.39 -14.22
N ALA A 176 9.31 23.57 -14.62
CA ALA A 176 8.40 22.49 -14.99
C ALA A 176 7.21 22.97 -15.83
N THR A 177 6.52 22.03 -16.48
CA THR A 177 5.28 22.31 -17.21
C THR A 177 4.23 21.25 -16.91
N LEU A 178 2.99 21.68 -16.64
CA LEU A 178 1.82 20.81 -16.62
C LEU A 178 1.06 20.93 -17.92
N VAL A 179 0.79 19.81 -18.58
CA VAL A 179 0.00 19.76 -19.82
C VAL A 179 -1.23 18.90 -19.58
N SER A 180 -2.41 19.49 -19.74
CA SER A 180 -3.68 18.85 -19.44
C SER A 180 -4.61 18.82 -20.64
N LEU A 181 -5.24 17.67 -20.88
CA LEU A 181 -6.32 17.50 -21.85
C LEU A 181 -7.63 17.18 -21.13
N THR A 182 -8.65 18.00 -21.34
CA THR A 182 -10.04 17.69 -20.99
C THR A 182 -10.77 17.15 -22.21
N TRP A 183 -11.45 16.02 -22.07
CA TRP A 183 -12.11 15.30 -23.16
C TRP A 183 -13.32 14.49 -22.66
N PRO A 184 -14.39 14.33 -23.46
CA PRO A 184 -15.54 13.51 -23.08
C PRO A 184 -15.28 12.04 -23.44
N HIS A 185 -15.68 11.10 -22.58
CA HIS A 185 -15.38 9.67 -22.77
C HIS A 185 -16.10 9.05 -23.98
N VAL A 186 -17.11 9.72 -24.54
CA VAL A 186 -17.71 9.35 -25.83
C VAL A 186 -16.73 9.44 -27.00
N SER A 187 -15.65 10.23 -26.88
CA SER A 187 -14.70 10.46 -27.97
C SER A 187 -13.52 9.48 -27.96
N LEU A 188 -13.11 9.02 -26.78
CA LEU A 188 -11.88 8.26 -26.58
C LEU A 188 -12.07 7.23 -25.46
N ASP A 189 -11.38 6.10 -25.55
CA ASP A 189 -11.00 5.33 -24.36
C ASP A 189 -9.56 5.67 -23.93
N GLY A 190 -9.12 5.12 -22.79
CA GLY A 190 -7.79 5.42 -22.28
C GLY A 190 -6.63 4.97 -23.20
N VAL A 191 -6.84 3.95 -24.04
CA VAL A 191 -5.83 3.52 -25.03
C VAL A 191 -5.81 4.46 -26.24
N SER A 192 -6.98 4.94 -26.67
CA SER A 192 -7.14 5.96 -27.71
C SER A 192 -6.49 7.28 -27.32
N LEU A 193 -6.58 7.67 -26.05
CA LEU A 193 -5.82 8.81 -25.53
C LEU A 193 -4.31 8.59 -25.71
N GLY A 194 -3.80 7.38 -25.49
CA GLY A 194 -2.40 7.03 -25.75
C GLY A 194 -2.01 7.17 -27.23
N TYR A 195 -2.87 6.76 -28.17
CA TYR A 195 -2.64 6.97 -29.61
C TYR A 195 -2.70 8.45 -30.02
N LEU A 196 -3.61 9.23 -29.42
CA LEU A 196 -3.68 10.67 -29.64
C LEU A 196 -2.38 11.35 -29.21
N MET A 197 -1.86 11.02 -28.02
CA MET A 197 -0.62 11.60 -27.53
C MET A 197 0.60 11.21 -28.39
N GLU A 198 0.67 9.95 -28.84
CA GLU A 198 1.73 9.46 -29.72
C GLU A 198 1.72 10.19 -31.07
N ALA A 199 0.55 10.33 -31.69
CA ALA A 199 0.40 11.09 -32.93
C ALA A 199 0.73 12.58 -32.74
N TRP A 200 0.37 13.16 -31.60
CA TRP A 200 0.71 14.54 -31.27
C TRP A 200 2.21 14.73 -31.12
N SER A 201 2.91 13.81 -30.45
CA SER A 201 4.37 13.78 -30.37
C SER A 201 5.05 13.73 -31.75
N LEU A 202 4.51 12.96 -32.70
CA LEU A 202 5.04 12.90 -34.07
C LEU A 202 4.91 14.24 -34.80
N VAL A 203 3.73 14.89 -34.74
CA VAL A 203 3.54 16.21 -35.35
C VAL A 203 4.43 17.27 -34.70
N LEU A 204 4.53 17.23 -33.36
CA LEU A 204 5.40 18.14 -32.61
C LEU A 204 6.89 17.98 -32.99
N ALA A 205 7.31 16.76 -33.36
CA ALA A 205 8.65 16.47 -33.87
C ALA A 205 8.86 16.83 -35.35
N GLY A 206 7.87 17.41 -36.02
CA GLY A 206 7.93 17.69 -37.46
C GLY A 206 7.80 16.46 -38.35
N ARG A 207 7.34 15.33 -37.80
CA ARG A 207 7.17 14.04 -38.48
C ARG A 207 5.70 13.76 -38.77
N ALA A 208 5.00 14.76 -39.32
CA ALA A 208 3.55 14.69 -39.52
C ALA A 208 3.16 13.60 -40.54
N GLU A 209 4.04 13.27 -41.48
CA GLU A 209 3.93 12.19 -42.45
C GLU A 209 3.88 10.80 -41.82
N ASP A 210 4.49 10.62 -40.64
CA ASP A 210 4.51 9.35 -39.91
C ASP A 210 3.23 9.12 -39.07
N VAL A 211 2.34 10.11 -39.01
CA VAL A 211 1.08 10.01 -38.26
C VAL A 211 0.17 8.97 -38.93
N PRO A 212 -0.22 7.89 -38.23
CA PRO A 212 -1.11 6.89 -38.79
C PRO A 212 -2.50 7.50 -39.08
N PRO A 213 -3.19 7.06 -40.14
CA PRO A 213 -4.55 7.50 -40.40
C PRO A 213 -5.49 6.98 -39.30
N MET A 214 -6.46 7.81 -38.95
CA MET A 214 -7.49 7.46 -37.97
C MET A 214 -8.65 6.74 -38.65
N LEU A 215 -8.80 5.44 -38.37
CA LEU A 215 -9.79 4.56 -39.02
C LEU A 215 -11.25 4.95 -38.70
N THR A 216 -11.45 5.71 -37.63
CA THR A 216 -12.76 6.12 -37.11
C THR A 216 -13.15 7.55 -37.52
N GLY A 217 -12.44 8.13 -38.49
CA GLY A 217 -12.62 9.50 -38.93
C GLY A 217 -13.82 9.79 -39.82
N GLY A 218 -14.46 8.74 -40.37
CA GLY A 218 -15.63 8.85 -41.23
C GLY A 218 -16.93 8.35 -40.57
N THR A 219 -17.88 7.94 -41.41
CA THR A 219 -19.18 7.40 -40.99
C THR A 219 -19.17 5.88 -40.77
N GLU A 220 -18.13 5.20 -41.25
CA GLU A 220 -17.96 3.75 -41.10
C GLU A 220 -17.38 3.41 -39.72
N ASP A 221 -18.09 2.55 -38.99
CA ASP A 221 -17.65 2.03 -37.70
C ASP A 221 -17.14 0.59 -37.84
N PRO A 222 -15.83 0.35 -37.67
CA PRO A 222 -15.29 -1.01 -37.62
C PRO A 222 -16.01 -1.92 -36.60
N MET A 223 -16.38 -1.40 -35.43
CA MET A 223 -17.07 -2.16 -34.38
C MET A 223 -18.55 -2.46 -34.69
N LYS A 224 -19.08 -1.99 -35.83
CA LYS A 224 -20.48 -2.23 -36.22
C LYS A 224 -20.83 -3.71 -36.31
N SER A 225 -19.91 -4.55 -36.79
CA SER A 225 -20.11 -6.01 -36.91
C SER A 225 -19.88 -6.77 -35.59
N ALA A 226 -19.26 -6.15 -34.59
CA ALA A 226 -18.96 -6.80 -33.32
C ALA A 226 -20.26 -7.26 -32.63
N GLY A 227 -20.36 -8.55 -32.34
CA GLY A 227 -21.58 -9.17 -31.83
C GLY A 227 -22.71 -9.36 -32.85
N LEU A 228 -22.53 -9.06 -34.14
CA LEU A 228 -23.52 -9.31 -35.19
C LEU A 228 -23.00 -10.24 -36.30
N ASP A 229 -21.70 -10.52 -36.31
CA ASP A 229 -21.08 -11.40 -37.28
C ASP A 229 -21.60 -12.85 -37.17
N PRO A 230 -22.19 -13.40 -38.26
CA PRO A 230 -22.75 -14.75 -38.26
C PRO A 230 -21.71 -15.86 -38.06
N ASN A 231 -20.42 -15.60 -38.30
CA ASN A 231 -19.36 -16.60 -38.15
C ASN A 231 -19.06 -16.93 -36.67
N PHE A 232 -19.47 -16.07 -35.74
CA PHE A 232 -19.17 -16.22 -34.31
C PHE A 232 -20.44 -16.49 -33.51
N GLN A 233 -20.90 -17.74 -33.46
CA GLN A 233 -22.13 -18.15 -32.75
C GLN A 233 -21.91 -18.71 -31.34
N GLU A 234 -20.67 -18.68 -30.84
CA GLU A 234 -20.33 -19.23 -29.52
C GLU A 234 -21.12 -18.55 -28.38
N ARG A 235 -21.55 -19.32 -27.38
CA ARG A 235 -22.17 -18.75 -26.17
C ARG A 235 -21.12 -18.15 -25.26
N HIS A 236 -21.47 -17.05 -24.60
CA HIS A 236 -20.53 -16.42 -23.68
C HIS A 236 -20.32 -17.33 -22.45
N VAL A 237 -19.09 -17.44 -21.95
CA VAL A 237 -18.76 -18.33 -20.82
C VAL A 237 -19.55 -18.03 -19.55
N HIS A 238 -20.01 -16.78 -19.40
CA HIS A 238 -20.84 -16.34 -18.25
C HIS A 238 -22.30 -16.06 -18.62
N GLU A 239 -22.79 -16.55 -19.76
CA GLU A 239 -24.16 -16.27 -20.21
C GLU A 239 -25.22 -16.73 -19.20
N SER A 240 -24.98 -17.84 -18.47
CA SER A 240 -25.87 -18.31 -17.39
C SER A 240 -25.95 -17.36 -16.19
N GLU A 241 -24.87 -16.62 -15.95
CA GLU A 241 -24.71 -15.65 -14.87
C GLU A 241 -25.13 -14.23 -15.30
N HIS A 242 -25.61 -14.06 -16.54
CA HIS A 242 -26.06 -12.77 -17.05
C HIS A 242 -27.23 -12.23 -16.21
N MET A 243 -27.10 -11.01 -15.72
CA MET A 243 -28.05 -10.38 -14.82
C MET A 243 -29.08 -9.56 -15.58
N THR A 244 -30.15 -10.23 -16.01
CA THR A 244 -31.29 -9.61 -16.72
C THR A 244 -32.60 -9.73 -15.93
N GLY A 245 -33.64 -9.02 -16.37
CA GLY A 245 -34.99 -9.12 -15.82
C GLY A 245 -35.09 -8.79 -14.33
N TRP A 246 -35.65 -9.69 -13.52
CA TRP A 246 -35.82 -9.44 -12.08
C TRP A 246 -34.51 -9.47 -11.27
N LYS A 247 -33.47 -10.16 -11.76
CA LYS A 247 -32.18 -10.27 -11.05
C LYS A 247 -31.49 -8.91 -10.93
N ILE A 248 -31.54 -8.09 -11.98
CA ILE A 248 -30.95 -6.74 -11.99
C ILE A 248 -31.69 -5.79 -11.04
N LEU A 249 -33.01 -5.96 -10.87
CA LEU A 249 -33.80 -5.18 -9.92
C LEU A 249 -33.42 -5.50 -8.48
N LEU A 250 -33.25 -6.79 -8.14
CA LEU A 250 -32.76 -7.18 -6.82
C LEU A 250 -31.35 -6.70 -6.55
N TRP A 251 -30.48 -6.75 -7.57
CA TRP A 251 -29.15 -6.17 -7.45
C TRP A 251 -29.20 -4.67 -7.17
N GLY A 252 -30.04 -3.93 -7.90
CA GLY A 252 -30.27 -2.51 -7.65
C GLY A 252 -30.73 -2.24 -6.21
N LEU A 253 -31.62 -3.08 -5.66
CA LEU A 253 -32.04 -3.00 -4.26
C LEU A 253 -30.87 -3.22 -3.28
N PHE A 254 -30.08 -4.27 -3.46
CA PHE A 254 -28.92 -4.53 -2.59
C PHE A 254 -27.83 -3.47 -2.74
N HIS A 255 -27.64 -2.93 -3.94
CA HIS A 255 -26.74 -1.82 -4.20
C HIS A 255 -27.20 -0.54 -3.48
N LEU A 256 -28.49 -0.21 -3.52
CA LEU A 256 -29.07 0.91 -2.77
C LEU A 256 -28.89 0.74 -1.26
N LEU A 257 -29.07 -0.47 -0.76
CA LEU A 257 -28.79 -0.81 0.63
C LEU A 257 -27.31 -0.56 0.97
N ASP A 258 -26.37 -1.01 0.13
CA ASP A 258 -24.94 -0.76 0.33
C ASP A 258 -24.59 0.74 0.28
N ILE A 259 -25.32 1.55 -0.51
CA ILE A 259 -25.21 3.02 -0.50
C ILE A 259 -25.68 3.60 0.84
N LEU A 260 -26.81 3.14 1.37
CA LEU A 260 -27.32 3.60 2.67
C LEU A 260 -26.37 3.26 3.82
N TRP A 261 -25.74 2.08 3.79
CA TRP A 261 -24.79 1.66 4.82
C TRP A 261 -23.42 2.36 4.72
N TRP A 262 -22.95 2.67 3.52
CA TRP A 262 -21.67 3.35 3.29
C TRP A 262 -21.83 4.58 2.38
N PRO A 263 -22.47 5.66 2.82
CA PRO A 263 -22.89 6.75 1.93
C PRO A 263 -21.74 7.54 1.32
N ARG A 264 -20.57 7.58 1.96
CA ARG A 264 -19.42 8.37 1.50
C ARG A 264 -18.25 7.49 1.11
N MET A 265 -17.77 7.71 -0.11
CA MET A 265 -16.53 7.15 -0.62
C MET A 265 -15.44 8.21 -0.54
N LYS A 266 -14.25 7.84 -0.07
CA LYS A 266 -13.08 8.69 -0.12
C LYS A 266 -12.22 8.25 -1.31
N LYS A 267 -11.75 9.21 -2.11
CA LYS A 267 -10.75 8.95 -3.15
C LYS A 267 -9.35 9.15 -2.57
N GLN A 268 -8.44 8.19 -2.80
CA GLN A 268 -7.02 8.33 -2.45
C GLN A 268 -6.14 7.74 -3.56
N LEU A 269 -4.92 8.23 -3.63
CA LEU A 269 -3.86 7.73 -4.50
C LEU A 269 -2.84 6.94 -3.68
N VAL A 270 -2.40 5.83 -4.22
CA VAL A 270 -1.40 4.95 -3.62
C VAL A 270 -0.28 4.71 -4.64
N TYR A 271 0.96 4.80 -4.18
CA TYR A 271 2.11 4.35 -4.94
C TYR A 271 2.59 2.98 -4.43
N LEU A 272 2.72 2.02 -5.33
CA LEU A 272 3.37 0.72 -5.07
C LEU A 272 4.70 0.64 -5.84
N PRO A 273 5.85 0.55 -5.15
CA PRO A 273 7.15 0.42 -5.80
C PRO A 273 7.28 -0.87 -6.60
N GLY A 274 8.04 -0.82 -7.70
CA GLY A 274 8.24 -1.98 -8.58
C GLY A 274 8.83 -3.20 -7.88
N LYS A 275 9.75 -2.99 -6.92
CA LYS A 275 10.32 -4.08 -6.09
C LYS A 275 9.25 -4.84 -5.29
N VAL A 276 8.24 -4.13 -4.78
CA VAL A 276 7.15 -4.73 -3.99
C VAL A 276 6.25 -5.55 -4.91
N VAL A 277 5.88 -4.99 -6.06
CA VAL A 277 5.05 -5.70 -7.04
C VAL A 277 5.77 -6.92 -7.61
N HIS A 278 7.08 -6.83 -7.84
CA HIS A 278 7.91 -7.95 -8.26
C HIS A 278 7.89 -9.08 -7.22
N ALA A 279 8.13 -8.76 -5.95
CA ALA A 279 8.10 -9.73 -4.86
C ALA A 279 6.73 -10.41 -4.70
N MET A 280 5.64 -9.64 -4.82
CA MET A 280 4.27 -10.21 -4.81
C MET A 280 4.07 -11.17 -5.98
N LYS A 281 4.53 -10.80 -7.19
CA LYS A 281 4.41 -11.62 -8.39
C LYS A 281 5.23 -12.91 -8.30
N GLU A 282 6.48 -12.82 -7.83
CA GLU A 282 7.34 -14.00 -7.63
C GLU A 282 6.70 -14.97 -6.65
N ARG A 283 6.21 -14.49 -5.49
CA ARG A 283 5.55 -15.35 -4.51
C ARG A 283 4.35 -16.10 -5.10
N VAL A 284 3.50 -15.41 -5.87
CA VAL A 284 2.35 -16.05 -6.51
C VAL A 284 2.82 -17.10 -7.51
N ASN A 285 3.79 -16.78 -8.38
CA ASN A 285 4.28 -17.72 -9.38
C ASN A 285 5.03 -18.92 -8.77
N SER A 286 5.81 -18.73 -7.69
CA SER A 286 6.46 -19.85 -6.99
C SER A 286 5.43 -20.80 -6.39
N SER A 287 4.36 -20.27 -5.81
CA SER A 287 3.27 -21.11 -5.26
C SER A 287 2.54 -21.89 -6.36
N LEU A 288 2.48 -21.37 -7.59
CA LEU A 288 1.90 -22.09 -8.73
C LEU A 288 2.78 -23.27 -9.17
N ALA A 289 4.11 -23.12 -9.12
CA ALA A 289 5.04 -24.18 -9.47
C ALA A 289 4.98 -25.36 -8.47
N ASP A 290 4.75 -25.08 -7.19
CA ASP A 290 4.62 -26.10 -6.15
C ASP A 290 3.29 -26.90 -6.23
N GLU A 291 2.24 -26.31 -6.85
CA GLU A 291 0.91 -26.93 -7.02
C GLU A 291 0.79 -27.85 -8.25
N GLU A 292 1.86 -28.05 -9.05
CA GLU A 292 1.86 -28.84 -10.30
C GLU A 292 1.48 -30.32 -10.14
N LEU A 293 1.27 -30.83 -8.91
CA LEU A 293 0.80 -32.19 -8.65
C LEU A 293 -0.74 -32.35 -8.59
N GLY A 294 -1.54 -31.29 -8.84
CA GLY A 294 -3.00 -31.47 -8.86
C GLY A 294 -3.87 -30.31 -9.35
N ARG A 295 -4.26 -30.37 -10.63
CA ARG A 295 -5.45 -29.77 -11.29
C ARG A 295 -5.44 -28.27 -11.62
N ASP A 296 -4.89 -27.95 -12.81
CA ASP A 296 -5.43 -27.13 -13.92
C ASP A 296 -4.24 -26.56 -14.73
N ASP A 297 -3.72 -27.35 -15.69
CA ASP A 297 -2.50 -27.07 -16.49
C ASP A 297 -2.55 -25.78 -17.33
N SER A 298 -3.66 -25.03 -17.28
CA SER A 298 -3.90 -23.91 -18.21
C SER A 298 -3.27 -22.58 -17.78
N ILE A 299 -2.84 -22.43 -16.52
CA ILE A 299 -2.31 -21.18 -15.95
C ILE A 299 -0.95 -21.42 -15.27
N GLN A 300 0.12 -21.29 -16.05
CA GLN A 300 1.50 -21.47 -15.58
C GLN A 300 2.10 -20.21 -14.92
N HIS A 301 1.55 -19.03 -15.19
CA HIS A 301 2.08 -17.76 -14.66
C HIS A 301 1.02 -16.65 -14.62
N VAL A 302 1.19 -15.70 -13.70
CA VAL A 302 0.40 -14.46 -13.60
C VAL A 302 1.25 -13.21 -13.93
N SER A 303 0.60 -12.12 -14.35
CA SER A 303 1.25 -10.83 -14.60
C SER A 303 1.27 -9.97 -13.34
N SER A 304 2.06 -8.89 -13.39
CA SER A 304 2.02 -7.83 -12.38
C SER A 304 0.63 -7.22 -12.26
N SER A 305 -0.09 -7.01 -13.38
CA SER A 305 -1.47 -6.53 -13.37
C SER A 305 -2.43 -7.46 -12.62
N ASP A 306 -2.33 -8.79 -12.84
CA ASP A 306 -3.17 -9.76 -12.14
C ASP A 306 -2.94 -9.69 -10.62
N VAL A 307 -1.67 -9.57 -10.21
CA VAL A 307 -1.26 -9.51 -8.80
C VAL A 307 -1.68 -8.20 -8.15
N VAL A 308 -1.53 -7.06 -8.84
CA VAL A 308 -2.00 -5.75 -8.35
C VAL A 308 -3.53 -5.73 -8.25
N ALA A 309 -4.24 -6.26 -9.24
CA ALA A 309 -5.70 -6.36 -9.19
C ALA A 309 -6.17 -7.31 -8.07
N ALA A 310 -5.48 -8.43 -7.84
CA ALA A 310 -5.74 -9.33 -6.72
C ALA A 310 -5.51 -8.64 -5.38
N PHE A 311 -4.41 -7.89 -5.23
CA PHE A 311 -4.11 -7.11 -4.04
C PHE A 311 -5.22 -6.07 -3.74
N ILE A 312 -5.63 -5.28 -4.75
CA ILE A 312 -6.72 -4.31 -4.63
C ILE A 312 -8.04 -4.99 -4.23
N SER A 313 -8.37 -6.09 -4.89
CA SER A 313 -9.62 -6.82 -4.66
C SER A 313 -9.67 -7.42 -3.26
N HIS A 314 -8.55 -8.00 -2.82
CA HIS A 314 -8.38 -8.55 -1.49
C HIS A 314 -8.62 -7.48 -0.41
N LEU A 315 -8.05 -6.28 -0.58
CA LEU A 315 -8.28 -5.16 0.33
C LEU A 315 -9.73 -4.70 0.32
N THR A 316 -10.35 -4.66 -0.85
CA THR A 316 -11.73 -4.19 -1.01
C THR A 316 -12.72 -5.10 -0.29
N VAL A 317 -12.55 -6.44 -0.32
CA VAL A 317 -13.47 -7.37 0.35
C VAL A 317 -13.42 -7.32 1.88
N HIS A 318 -12.42 -6.67 2.48
CA HIS A 318 -12.33 -6.42 3.93
C HIS A 318 -13.29 -5.35 4.45
N GLN A 319 -14.00 -4.67 3.55
CA GLN A 319 -15.11 -3.80 3.90
C GLN A 319 -16.37 -4.58 4.30
N LEU A 320 -16.50 -5.79 3.78
CA LEU A 320 -17.62 -6.66 4.08
C LEU A 320 -17.38 -7.36 5.44
N PRO A 321 -18.42 -7.56 6.28
CA PRO A 321 -18.27 -8.31 7.53
C PRO A 321 -17.81 -9.75 7.27
N ALA A 322 -17.09 -10.34 8.23
CA ALA A 322 -16.54 -11.69 8.11
C ALA A 322 -17.62 -12.78 7.89
N SER A 323 -18.84 -12.54 8.37
CA SER A 323 -20.01 -13.40 8.19
C SER A 323 -20.60 -13.38 6.78
N PHE A 324 -20.19 -12.44 5.92
CA PHE A 324 -20.72 -12.32 4.56
C PHE A 324 -19.96 -13.22 3.60
N SER A 325 -20.69 -14.13 2.95
CA SER A 325 -20.21 -15.09 1.95
C SER A 325 -20.42 -14.65 0.50
N ARG A 326 -20.85 -13.39 0.26
CA ARG A 326 -21.11 -12.82 -1.07
C ARG A 326 -19.89 -12.99 -1.98
N SER A 327 -20.10 -13.25 -3.26
CA SER A 327 -19.04 -13.17 -4.27
C SER A 327 -18.66 -11.72 -4.53
N ALA A 328 -17.38 -11.44 -4.80
CA ALA A 328 -17.01 -10.21 -5.46
C ALA A 328 -16.92 -10.47 -6.97
N VAL A 329 -17.49 -9.55 -7.74
CA VAL A 329 -17.39 -9.50 -9.19
C VAL A 329 -16.39 -8.40 -9.50
N ILE A 330 -15.21 -8.80 -9.97
CA ILE A 330 -14.15 -7.91 -10.41
C ILE A 330 -14.37 -7.66 -11.90
N LEU A 331 -14.70 -6.42 -12.24
CA LEU A 331 -14.91 -5.92 -13.59
C LEU A 331 -13.63 -5.28 -14.10
N SER A 332 -13.16 -5.74 -15.25
CA SER A 332 -11.94 -5.24 -15.89
C SER A 332 -12.23 -4.88 -17.35
N PRO A 333 -12.31 -3.58 -17.69
CA PRO A 333 -12.31 -3.13 -19.07
C PRO A 333 -11.01 -3.56 -19.76
N ILE A 334 -11.10 -4.11 -20.95
CA ILE A 334 -9.94 -4.66 -21.68
C ILE A 334 -9.83 -4.12 -23.10
N ASP A 335 -8.63 -3.73 -23.51
CA ASP A 335 -8.38 -3.39 -24.90
C ASP A 335 -8.48 -4.62 -25.82
N ILE A 336 -9.41 -4.57 -26.77
CA ILE A 336 -9.72 -5.63 -27.74
C ILE A 336 -9.15 -5.37 -29.14
N ARG A 337 -8.52 -4.21 -29.39
CA ARG A 337 -7.96 -3.86 -30.71
C ARG A 337 -7.01 -4.92 -31.25
N GLY A 338 -6.16 -5.48 -30.38
CA GLY A 338 -5.25 -6.57 -30.72
C GLY A 338 -5.85 -7.99 -30.63
N ARG A 339 -7.15 -8.13 -30.39
CA ARG A 339 -7.82 -9.41 -30.10
C ARG A 339 -8.99 -9.75 -31.03
N MET A 340 -9.40 -8.83 -31.90
CA MET A 340 -10.47 -9.04 -32.88
C MET A 340 -9.98 -8.75 -34.31
N PRO A 341 -9.15 -9.61 -34.92
CA PRO A 341 -8.67 -9.42 -36.29
C PRO A 341 -9.77 -9.34 -37.36
N SER A 342 -10.96 -9.89 -37.12
CA SER A 342 -12.14 -9.75 -38.01
C SER A 342 -12.73 -8.34 -38.02
N VAL A 343 -12.56 -7.58 -36.94
CA VAL A 343 -13.07 -6.21 -36.76
C VAL A 343 -11.98 -5.20 -37.06
N PHE A 344 -10.84 -5.35 -36.39
CA PHE A 344 -9.65 -4.54 -36.59
C PHE A 344 -8.75 -5.28 -37.56
N SER A 345 -9.06 -5.16 -38.85
CA SER A 345 -8.12 -5.59 -39.89
C SER A 345 -6.76 -4.92 -39.63
N LYS A 346 -5.65 -5.55 -40.04
CA LYS A 346 -4.30 -4.95 -39.98
C LYS A 346 -4.13 -3.79 -40.98
N ALA A 347 -5.18 -2.98 -41.18
CA ALA A 347 -5.10 -1.75 -41.92
C ALA A 347 -4.02 -0.85 -41.28
N ASN A 348 -3.26 -0.16 -42.11
CA ASN A 348 -2.24 0.80 -41.69
C ASN A 348 -2.91 2.01 -41.03
N GLY A 349 -3.42 1.90 -39.80
CA GLY A 349 -4.11 2.98 -39.11
C GLY A 349 -4.44 2.67 -37.64
N VAL A 350 -5.02 3.66 -36.96
CA VAL A 350 -5.38 3.58 -35.54
C VAL A 350 -6.89 3.72 -35.33
N TYR A 351 -7.45 2.87 -34.46
CA TYR A 351 -8.86 2.94 -34.04
C TYR A 351 -8.99 3.83 -32.79
N ILE A 352 -9.57 5.01 -32.96
CA ILE A 352 -9.73 6.04 -31.92
C ILE A 352 -11.21 6.27 -31.66
N THR A 353 -11.73 5.54 -30.66
CA THR A 353 -13.08 5.58 -30.03
C THR A 353 -13.07 4.49 -28.94
N ASN A 354 -14.19 4.14 -28.31
CA ASN A 354 -14.23 3.10 -27.28
C ASN A 354 -14.16 1.68 -27.87
N ALA A 355 -13.16 0.90 -27.46
CA ALA A 355 -13.06 -0.55 -27.73
C ALA A 355 -12.55 -1.28 -26.49
N ALA A 356 -13.31 -1.17 -25.40
CA ALA A 356 -12.96 -1.70 -24.10
C ALA A 356 -14.14 -2.43 -23.40
N PRO A 357 -14.63 -3.56 -23.94
CA PRO A 357 -15.66 -4.34 -23.27
C PRO A 357 -15.16 -4.86 -21.91
N ILE A 358 -16.10 -5.19 -21.02
CA ILE A 358 -15.80 -5.48 -19.61
C ILE A 358 -15.76 -6.99 -19.38
N VAL A 359 -14.59 -7.50 -19.01
CA VAL A 359 -14.42 -8.89 -18.55
C VAL A 359 -14.80 -9.00 -17.08
N SER A 360 -15.53 -10.06 -16.72
CA SER A 360 -16.00 -10.29 -15.36
C SER A 360 -15.28 -11.45 -14.70
N THR A 361 -14.74 -11.24 -13.50
CA THR A 361 -14.16 -12.32 -12.68
C THR A 361 -14.94 -12.45 -11.37
N MET A 362 -15.57 -13.60 -11.18
CA MET A 362 -16.33 -13.91 -9.96
C MET A 362 -15.47 -14.70 -8.99
N VAL A 363 -15.25 -14.17 -7.78
CA VAL A 363 -14.52 -14.88 -6.72
C VAL A 363 -15.32 -14.80 -5.41
N PRO A 364 -15.53 -15.92 -4.69
CA PRO A 364 -16.19 -15.88 -3.39
C PRO A 364 -15.37 -15.06 -2.36
N ALA A 365 -15.99 -14.16 -1.59
CA ALA A 365 -15.27 -13.37 -0.59
C ALA A 365 -14.55 -14.23 0.45
N LYS A 366 -15.05 -15.44 0.75
CA LYS A 366 -14.38 -16.40 1.64
C LYS A 366 -13.03 -16.88 1.08
N VAL A 367 -12.95 -17.08 -0.24
CA VAL A 367 -11.70 -17.48 -0.93
C VAL A 367 -10.73 -16.32 -0.92
N MET A 368 -11.18 -15.13 -1.32
CA MET A 368 -10.35 -13.91 -1.26
C MET A 368 -9.79 -13.67 0.14
N ARG A 369 -10.56 -13.91 1.22
CA ARG A 369 -10.08 -13.73 2.60
C ARG A 369 -9.22 -14.87 3.14
N SER A 370 -8.87 -15.88 2.34
CA SER A 370 -8.01 -16.98 2.78
C SER A 370 -6.61 -16.46 3.15
N PRO A 371 -6.14 -16.65 4.41
CA PRO A 371 -4.81 -16.24 4.85
C PRO A 371 -3.65 -16.76 4.02
N ARG A 372 -3.77 -18.00 3.54
CA ARG A 372 -2.69 -18.68 2.83
C ARG A 372 -2.73 -18.43 1.33
N SER A 373 -3.93 -18.51 0.74
CA SER A 373 -4.10 -18.62 -0.71
C SER A 373 -4.90 -17.47 -1.33
N GLY A 374 -5.49 -16.57 -0.54
CA GLY A 374 -6.48 -15.62 -1.05
C GLY A 374 -5.97 -14.72 -2.18
N MET A 375 -4.76 -14.20 -2.07
CA MET A 375 -4.11 -13.42 -3.13
C MET A 375 -3.75 -14.27 -4.36
N ILE A 376 -3.26 -15.50 -4.13
CA ILE A 376 -2.86 -16.45 -5.17
C ILE A 376 -4.08 -16.89 -5.98
N ASP A 377 -5.12 -17.39 -5.30
CA ASP A 377 -6.37 -17.85 -5.91
C ASP A 377 -7.06 -16.74 -6.69
N THR A 378 -7.06 -15.51 -6.17
CA THR A 378 -7.64 -14.36 -6.84
C THR A 378 -6.85 -13.98 -8.10
N ALA A 379 -5.51 -13.97 -8.03
CA ALA A 379 -4.67 -13.71 -9.19
C ALA A 379 -4.84 -14.79 -10.28
N LYS A 380 -4.92 -16.08 -9.88
CA LYS A 380 -5.25 -17.21 -10.78
C LYS A 380 -6.61 -17.01 -11.45
N ALA A 381 -7.63 -16.67 -10.67
CA ALA A 381 -8.99 -16.45 -11.17
C ALA A 381 -9.04 -15.31 -12.19
N LEU A 382 -8.38 -14.18 -11.91
CA LEU A 382 -8.26 -13.04 -12.83
C LEU A 382 -7.59 -13.46 -14.15
N ARG A 383 -6.45 -14.14 -14.07
CA ARG A 383 -5.73 -14.62 -15.26
C ARG A 383 -6.55 -15.60 -16.07
N ARG A 384 -7.25 -16.53 -15.41
CA ARG A 384 -8.12 -17.53 -16.06
C ARG A 384 -9.30 -16.86 -16.75
N SER A 385 -10.02 -15.97 -16.08
CA SER A 385 -11.14 -15.22 -16.65
C SER A 385 -10.71 -14.39 -17.85
N LEU A 386 -9.56 -13.72 -17.78
CA LEU A 386 -8.98 -13.01 -18.92
C LEU A 386 -8.74 -13.97 -20.09
N LYS A 387 -8.10 -15.12 -19.88
CA LYS A 387 -7.84 -16.08 -20.97
C LYS A 387 -9.14 -16.60 -21.60
N LEU A 388 -10.15 -16.91 -20.79
CA LEU A 388 -11.41 -17.47 -21.25
C LEU A 388 -12.26 -16.45 -22.03
N GLN A 389 -12.37 -15.21 -21.55
CA GLN A 389 -13.29 -14.21 -22.12
C GLN A 389 -12.69 -13.39 -23.27
N THR A 390 -11.40 -13.60 -23.61
CA THR A 390 -10.69 -12.73 -24.56
C THR A 390 -10.22 -13.40 -25.83
N SER A 391 -10.74 -14.59 -26.14
CA SER A 391 -10.74 -15.09 -27.51
C SER A 391 -11.66 -14.22 -28.36
N GLU A 392 -11.40 -14.12 -29.66
CA GLU A 392 -12.24 -13.32 -30.56
C GLU A 392 -13.71 -13.74 -30.52
N ALA A 393 -13.98 -15.05 -30.54
CA ALA A 393 -15.32 -15.59 -30.46
C ALA A 393 -16.05 -15.22 -29.14
N GLN A 394 -15.34 -15.25 -28.01
CA GLN A 394 -15.90 -14.83 -26.72
C GLN A 394 -16.12 -13.32 -26.64
N ILE A 395 -15.27 -12.51 -27.27
CA ILE A 395 -15.48 -11.06 -27.37
C ILE A 395 -16.71 -10.75 -28.26
N HIS A 396 -16.90 -11.47 -29.37
CA HIS A 396 -18.15 -11.37 -30.15
C HIS A 396 -19.37 -11.78 -29.32
N ALA A 397 -19.27 -12.85 -28.52
CA ALA A 397 -20.34 -13.30 -27.63
C ALA A 397 -20.66 -12.25 -26.55
N LEU A 398 -19.65 -11.64 -25.95
CA LEU A 398 -19.83 -10.54 -24.99
C LEU A 398 -20.49 -9.33 -25.67
N ASN A 399 -20.01 -8.90 -26.83
CA ASN A 399 -20.59 -7.78 -27.58
C ASN A 399 -22.05 -8.03 -28.01
N ARG A 400 -22.45 -9.30 -28.26
CA ARG A 400 -23.87 -9.67 -28.44
C ARG A 400 -24.69 -9.33 -27.21
N LEU A 401 -24.24 -9.80 -26.04
CA LEU A 401 -24.94 -9.59 -24.78
C LEU A 401 -24.98 -8.10 -24.40
N GLU A 402 -23.90 -7.36 -24.66
CA GLU A 402 -23.84 -5.91 -24.51
C GLU A 402 -24.92 -5.21 -25.34
N ARG A 403 -25.04 -5.56 -26.63
CA ARG A 403 -26.09 -5.00 -27.50
C ARG A 403 -27.49 -5.26 -26.96
N VAL A 404 -27.76 -6.47 -26.49
CA VAL A 404 -29.06 -6.84 -25.89
C VAL A 404 -29.30 -6.03 -24.62
N SER A 405 -28.35 -6.00 -23.69
CA SER A 405 -28.48 -5.28 -22.42
C SER A 405 -28.66 -3.78 -22.63
N MET A 406 -27.85 -3.17 -23.50
CA MET A 406 -27.97 -1.75 -23.84
C MET A 406 -29.32 -1.41 -24.46
N ALA A 407 -29.89 -2.29 -25.29
CA ALA A 407 -31.22 -2.09 -25.88
C ALA A 407 -32.36 -2.24 -24.84
N GLU A 408 -32.23 -3.19 -23.91
CA GLU A 408 -33.27 -3.46 -22.91
C GLU A 408 -33.29 -2.45 -21.76
N ASN A 409 -32.13 -2.03 -21.28
CA ASN A 409 -32.01 -1.28 -20.03
C ASN A 409 -30.98 -0.13 -20.06
N GLY A 410 -30.23 0.03 -21.15
CA GLY A 410 -29.24 1.09 -21.32
C GLY A 410 -27.95 0.90 -20.52
N LEU A 411 -27.74 -0.26 -19.93
CA LEU A 411 -26.55 -0.62 -19.15
C LEU A 411 -25.73 -1.70 -19.86
N PRO A 412 -24.40 -1.73 -19.63
CA PRO A 412 -23.56 -2.81 -20.10
C PRO A 412 -23.99 -4.18 -19.54
N ALA A 413 -23.63 -5.25 -20.24
CA ALA A 413 -23.88 -6.62 -19.80
C ALA A 413 -23.14 -6.88 -18.47
N PHE A 414 -23.90 -7.24 -17.44
CA PHE A 414 -23.37 -7.49 -16.10
C PHE A 414 -23.57 -8.96 -15.69
N PHE A 415 -22.54 -9.56 -15.11
CA PHE A 415 -22.52 -10.99 -14.78
C PHE A 415 -22.30 -11.20 -13.27
N GLY A 416 -23.08 -12.08 -12.66
CA GLY A 416 -22.94 -12.42 -11.25
C GLY A 416 -24.27 -12.75 -10.57
N ASP A 417 -24.27 -12.62 -9.24
CA ASP A 417 -25.48 -12.77 -8.43
C ASP A 417 -25.98 -11.41 -7.93
N ALA A 418 -27.26 -11.34 -7.56
CA ALA A 418 -27.89 -10.10 -7.12
C ALA A 418 -27.25 -9.50 -5.85
N ARG A 419 -26.46 -10.26 -5.09
CA ARG A 419 -25.81 -9.81 -3.85
C ARG A 419 -24.32 -9.57 -4.05
N SER A 420 -23.81 -9.63 -5.27
CA SER A 420 -22.39 -9.57 -5.54
C SER A 420 -21.82 -8.18 -5.24
N LEU A 421 -20.65 -8.15 -4.61
CA LEU A 421 -19.88 -6.91 -4.43
C LEU A 421 -19.17 -6.58 -5.75
N VAL A 422 -19.46 -5.42 -6.32
CA VAL A 422 -18.79 -4.98 -7.56
C VAL A 422 -17.50 -4.26 -7.23
N ILE A 423 -16.42 -4.64 -7.90
CA ILE A 423 -15.11 -4.00 -7.87
C ILE A 423 -14.74 -3.69 -9.32
N ILE A 424 -14.46 -2.42 -9.65
CA ILE A 424 -14.08 -2.01 -11.00
C ILE A 424 -12.60 -1.67 -11.00
N ILE A 425 -11.81 -2.33 -11.83
CA ILE A 425 -10.37 -2.10 -11.95
C ILE A 425 -10.05 -1.79 -13.40
N SER A 426 -9.83 -0.50 -13.67
CA SER A 426 -9.38 0.00 -14.96
C SER A 426 -7.86 0.04 -14.99
N ASP A 427 -7.26 -1.01 -15.56
CA ASP A 427 -5.81 -1.11 -15.77
C ASP A 427 -5.39 -0.38 -17.06
N MET A 428 -4.69 0.74 -16.90
CA MET A 428 -4.21 1.57 -17.99
C MET A 428 -2.75 1.33 -18.39
N THR A 429 -2.10 0.29 -17.87
CA THR A 429 -0.70 -0.03 -18.21
C THR A 429 -0.47 -0.24 -19.72
N LYS A 430 -1.47 -0.76 -20.44
CA LYS A 430 -1.39 -0.95 -21.90
C LYS A 430 -1.36 0.35 -22.71
N ALA A 431 -1.83 1.47 -22.14
CA ALA A 431 -1.74 2.75 -22.84
C ALA A 431 -0.29 3.26 -22.95
N ARG A 432 0.63 2.77 -22.10
CA ARG A 432 2.08 3.06 -22.16
C ARG A 432 2.40 4.56 -22.27
N PHE A 433 1.66 5.40 -21.54
CA PHE A 433 1.79 6.86 -21.60
C PHE A 433 3.24 7.35 -21.48
N TYR A 434 3.97 6.86 -20.47
CA TYR A 434 5.37 7.23 -20.26
C TYR A 434 6.31 6.84 -21.41
N ASN A 435 5.94 5.89 -22.27
CA ASN A 435 6.76 5.46 -23.40
C ASN A 435 6.35 6.12 -24.72
N LYS A 436 5.07 6.50 -24.83
CA LYS A 436 4.48 7.05 -26.07
C LYS A 436 4.58 8.56 -26.17
N VAL A 437 4.60 9.25 -25.03
CA VAL A 437 4.65 10.71 -24.97
C VAL A 437 6.11 11.15 -25.01
N ASP A 438 6.49 11.81 -26.10
CA ASP A 438 7.78 12.49 -26.24
C ASP A 438 7.56 13.93 -26.69
N PHE A 439 7.70 14.88 -25.75
CA PHE A 439 7.60 16.31 -26.00
C PHE A 439 8.99 16.98 -26.03
N GLY A 440 10.06 16.21 -26.24
CA GLY A 440 11.43 16.71 -26.39
C GLY A 440 11.57 17.89 -27.36
N PRO A 441 10.93 17.88 -28.55
CA PRO A 441 11.00 18.99 -29.50
C PRO A 441 10.41 20.33 -29.01
N ALA A 442 9.62 20.31 -27.94
CA ALA A 442 9.08 21.50 -27.29
C ALA A 442 9.93 21.99 -26.11
N VAL A 443 11.00 21.30 -25.70
CA VAL A 443 11.78 21.71 -24.53
C VAL A 443 12.53 23.02 -24.80
N LEU A 444 12.26 24.04 -23.98
CA LEU A 444 12.99 25.31 -23.96
C LEU A 444 14.18 25.25 -23.00
N HIS A 445 13.93 24.72 -21.80
CA HIS A 445 14.95 24.54 -20.76
C HIS A 445 14.80 23.17 -20.11
N HIS A 446 15.90 22.42 -20.11
CA HIS A 446 15.98 21.14 -19.41
C HIS A 446 16.59 21.35 -18.02
N ARG A 447 15.98 20.76 -16.99
CA ARG A 447 16.46 20.84 -15.60
C ARG A 447 17.92 20.41 -15.42
N GLY A 448 18.47 19.61 -16.36
CA GLY A 448 19.87 19.16 -16.37
C GLY A 448 20.91 20.16 -16.88
N THR A 449 20.53 21.27 -17.53
CA THR A 449 21.50 22.16 -18.21
C THR A 449 22.01 23.36 -17.38
N HIS A 450 21.51 23.57 -16.15
CA HIS A 450 21.87 24.73 -15.32
C HIS A 450 22.39 24.37 -13.90
N LEU A 451 23.22 23.34 -13.77
CA LEU A 451 24.15 23.28 -12.63
C LEU A 451 25.37 24.15 -12.95
N SER A 452 25.20 25.46 -12.77
CA SER A 452 26.31 26.37 -12.54
C SER A 452 27.12 25.87 -11.35
N LYS A 453 28.45 25.77 -11.53
CA LYS A 453 29.45 25.47 -10.50
C LYS A 453 29.11 26.15 -9.17
N GLY A 454 28.87 25.35 -8.13
CA GLY A 454 28.79 25.82 -6.75
C GLY A 454 27.43 25.56 -6.11
N CYS A 455 27.27 24.35 -5.56
CA CYS A 455 26.47 23.99 -4.37
C CYS A 455 26.13 22.50 -4.47
N GLU A 456 27.06 21.65 -3.99
CA GLU A 456 26.79 20.24 -3.73
C GLU A 456 25.86 20.13 -2.51
N GLY A 457 24.55 20.12 -2.78
CA GLY A 457 23.51 19.75 -1.83
C GLY A 457 22.76 18.55 -2.39
N GLN A 458 22.71 17.47 -1.61
CA GLN A 458 22.06 16.20 -1.92
C GLN A 458 20.64 16.39 -2.50
N VAL A 459 20.46 16.10 -3.79
CA VAL A 459 19.13 15.81 -4.36
C VAL A 459 19.03 14.32 -4.54
N SER A 460 18.16 13.71 -3.73
CA SER A 460 17.85 12.29 -3.70
C SER A 460 17.16 11.82 -4.99
N GLY A 461 17.69 10.75 -5.59
CA GLY A 461 16.90 9.63 -6.11
C GLY A 461 16.23 9.71 -7.48
N GLU A 462 16.04 10.87 -8.11
CA GLU A 462 15.52 10.90 -9.49
C GLU A 462 16.67 10.65 -10.48
N LYS A 463 16.70 9.47 -11.13
CA LYS A 463 17.38 9.35 -12.43
C LYS A 463 16.68 10.34 -13.36
N ASN A 464 17.31 11.47 -13.66
CA ASN A 464 16.78 12.49 -14.58
C ASN A 464 16.27 11.78 -15.85
N GLY A 465 14.96 11.83 -16.07
CA GLY A 465 14.35 11.37 -17.32
C GLY A 465 14.92 12.16 -18.50
N ALA A 466 14.89 11.57 -19.70
CA ALA A 466 15.26 12.30 -20.91
C ALA A 466 14.38 13.55 -21.07
N ALA A 467 14.93 14.60 -21.68
CA ALA A 467 14.20 15.85 -21.91
C ALA A 467 12.88 15.60 -22.65
N GLY A 468 11.80 16.21 -22.17
CA GLY A 468 10.46 16.11 -22.74
C GLY A 468 9.71 14.82 -22.40
N GLN A 469 10.19 14.05 -21.42
CA GLN A 469 9.51 12.86 -20.91
C GLN A 469 8.54 13.21 -19.78
N VAL A 470 7.45 12.44 -19.70
CA VAL A 470 6.47 12.58 -18.63
C VAL A 470 7.09 12.12 -17.30
N ALA A 471 7.13 13.01 -16.32
CA ALA A 471 7.61 12.70 -14.97
C ALA A 471 6.50 12.11 -14.10
N TYR A 472 5.27 12.60 -14.26
CA TYR A 472 4.08 12.11 -13.54
C TYR A 472 2.84 12.26 -14.42
N PHE A 473 1.92 11.30 -14.31
CA PHE A 473 0.65 11.30 -15.03
C PHE A 473 -0.48 10.92 -14.09
N HIS A 474 -1.59 11.65 -14.19
CA HIS A 474 -2.85 11.24 -13.60
C HIS A 474 -4.03 11.57 -14.49
N MET A 475 -5.13 10.88 -14.22
CA MET A 475 -6.39 11.07 -14.91
C MET A 475 -7.50 11.09 -13.87
N GLN A 476 -8.44 12.00 -14.05
CA GLN A 476 -9.59 12.17 -13.19
C GLN A 476 -10.86 12.42 -13.98
N GLU A 477 -11.96 11.91 -13.44
CA GLU A 477 -13.31 12.24 -13.90
C GLU A 477 -13.73 13.59 -13.30
N LEU A 478 -14.13 14.52 -14.18
CA LEU A 478 -14.73 15.81 -13.88
C LEU A 478 -16.22 15.64 -13.60
N GLY A 479 -16.80 16.61 -12.88
CA GLY A 479 -18.11 16.46 -12.28
C GLY A 479 -18.02 15.94 -10.84
N GLY A 480 -19.07 16.19 -10.06
CA GLY A 480 -19.08 16.01 -8.60
C GLY A 480 -18.82 14.59 -8.10
N GLU A 481 -18.98 14.36 -6.80
CA GLU A 481 -18.96 13.01 -6.24
C GLU A 481 -20.16 12.21 -6.76
N ASN A 482 -19.89 11.32 -7.72
CA ASN A 482 -20.86 10.34 -8.15
C ASN A 482 -21.00 9.27 -7.04
N ILE A 483 -22.16 9.24 -6.37
CA ILE A 483 -22.46 8.28 -5.29
C ILE A 483 -22.38 6.81 -5.76
N PHE A 484 -22.45 6.59 -7.07
CA PHE A 484 -22.33 5.28 -7.73
C PHE A 484 -20.88 4.90 -8.06
N SER A 485 -19.92 5.82 -8.00
CA SER A 485 -18.49 5.55 -8.23
C SER A 485 -17.83 4.92 -7.00
N ARG A 486 -18.17 3.66 -6.76
CA ARG A 486 -17.85 2.86 -5.56
C ARG A 486 -16.94 1.70 -5.93
N ASN A 487 -15.93 1.41 -5.10
CA ASN A 487 -14.96 0.33 -5.35
C ASN A 487 -14.34 0.42 -6.75
N ASN A 488 -14.15 1.64 -7.24
CA ASN A 488 -13.60 1.91 -8.55
C ASN A 488 -12.13 2.28 -8.42
N PHE A 489 -11.30 1.66 -9.25
CA PHE A 489 -9.86 1.79 -9.23
C PHE A 489 -9.33 2.10 -10.63
N LEU A 490 -8.42 3.06 -10.69
CA LEU A 490 -7.67 3.41 -11.89
C LEU A 490 -6.20 3.16 -11.62
N VAL A 491 -5.58 2.33 -12.46
CA VAL A 491 -4.22 1.83 -12.25
C VAL A 491 -3.31 2.24 -13.40
N PHE A 492 -2.16 2.83 -13.08
CA PHE A 492 -1.13 3.21 -14.05
C PHE A 492 0.23 2.62 -13.67
N GLY A 493 0.96 2.07 -14.65
CA GLY A 493 2.34 1.63 -14.45
C GLY A 493 3.33 2.79 -14.57
N THR A 494 4.45 2.69 -13.87
CA THR A 494 5.59 3.62 -13.99
C THR A 494 6.75 2.99 -14.77
N PRO A 495 7.68 3.78 -15.33
CA PRO A 495 8.87 3.25 -16.00
C PRO A 495 9.75 2.36 -15.11
N SER A 496 9.74 2.60 -13.80
CA SER A 496 10.45 1.80 -12.79
C SER A 496 9.76 0.47 -12.44
N GLY A 497 8.66 0.12 -13.11
CA GLY A 497 7.86 -1.06 -12.83
C GLY A 497 6.93 -0.94 -11.61
N GLY A 498 6.84 0.26 -11.02
CA GLY A 498 5.88 0.58 -9.96
C GLY A 498 4.50 0.91 -10.50
N TYR A 499 3.55 1.14 -9.60
CA TYR A 499 2.14 1.35 -9.92
C TYR A 499 1.54 2.51 -9.13
N TRP A 500 0.85 3.40 -9.83
CA TRP A 500 -0.07 4.37 -9.25
C TRP A 500 -1.48 3.79 -9.23
N ILE A 501 -2.14 3.83 -8.07
CA ILE A 501 -3.48 3.28 -7.87
C ILE A 501 -4.36 4.38 -7.28
N THR A 502 -5.29 4.92 -8.07
CA THR A 502 -6.34 5.80 -7.57
C THR A 502 -7.56 4.96 -7.24
N GLY A 503 -7.98 4.92 -5.99
CA GLY A 503 -9.13 4.13 -5.54
C GLY A 503 -10.25 5.00 -4.96
N SER A 504 -11.48 4.50 -5.01
CA SER A 504 -12.67 5.06 -4.34
C SER A 504 -13.26 4.02 -3.38
N LEU A 505 -13.03 4.20 -2.08
CA LEU A 505 -13.40 3.25 -1.02
C LEU A 505 -13.99 3.94 0.22
N PRO A 506 -14.74 3.23 1.08
CA PRO A 506 -15.18 3.77 2.36
C PRO A 506 -13.99 4.17 3.24
N ALA A 507 -14.14 5.22 4.05
CA ALA A 507 -13.06 5.72 4.91
C ALA A 507 -12.52 4.66 5.89
N ALA A 508 -13.38 3.78 6.40
CA ALA A 508 -12.97 2.67 7.28
C ALA A 508 -12.10 1.64 6.54
N THR A 509 -12.36 1.40 5.25
CA THR A 509 -11.56 0.51 4.41
C THR A 509 -10.21 1.15 4.11
N TRP A 510 -10.18 2.46 3.84
CA TRP A 510 -8.92 3.20 3.72
C TRP A 510 -8.07 3.09 4.98
N ALA A 511 -8.63 3.24 6.18
CA ALA A 511 -7.86 3.11 7.42
C ALA A 511 -7.11 1.76 7.52
N LYS A 512 -7.76 0.66 7.10
CA LYS A 512 -7.10 -0.65 7.01
C LYS A 512 -6.03 -0.70 5.92
N MET A 513 -6.27 -0.07 4.77
CA MET A 513 -5.30 0.00 3.68
C MET A 513 -4.06 0.79 4.08
N HIS A 514 -4.21 1.87 4.85
CA HIS A 514 -3.10 2.62 5.45
C HIS A 514 -2.25 1.72 6.35
N GLU A 515 -2.88 0.93 7.22
CA GLU A 515 -2.18 -0.04 8.08
C GLU A 515 -1.37 -1.05 7.25
N VAL A 516 -1.97 -1.63 6.21
CA VAL A 516 -1.26 -2.57 5.31
C VAL A 516 -0.07 -1.92 4.62
N ILE A 517 -0.25 -0.73 4.06
CA ILE A 517 0.81 -0.02 3.33
C ILE A 517 1.97 0.33 4.26
N MET A 518 1.69 0.78 5.49
CA MET A 518 2.71 1.10 6.49
C MET A 518 3.52 -0.10 6.95
N LEU A 519 2.96 -1.31 6.89
CA LEU A 519 3.63 -2.53 7.34
C LEU A 519 4.42 -3.24 6.24
N MET A 520 4.15 -2.94 4.97
CA MET A 520 4.88 -3.54 3.83
C MET A 520 6.41 -3.48 3.94
N PRO A 521 7.02 -2.37 4.41
CA PRO A 521 8.47 -2.29 4.54
C PRO A 521 9.04 -3.24 5.61
N LEU A 522 8.24 -3.61 6.62
CA LEU A 522 8.66 -4.42 7.76
C LEU A 522 8.49 -5.92 7.51
N THR A 523 7.47 -6.30 6.75
CA THR A 523 7.12 -7.70 6.46
C THR A 523 7.69 -8.19 5.13
N GLY A 524 8.27 -7.29 4.32
CA GLY A 524 8.72 -7.57 2.96
C GLY A 524 7.60 -7.81 1.95
N ILE A 525 6.35 -8.07 2.41
CA ILE A 525 5.17 -8.34 1.59
C ILE A 525 3.90 -7.82 2.31
N GLY A 526 3.04 -7.17 1.52
CA GLY A 526 1.71 -6.58 1.77
C GLY A 526 0.67 -7.19 2.71
N GLU A 527 1.01 -7.80 3.84
CA GLU A 527 0.03 -8.44 4.72
C GLU A 527 -0.23 -7.66 6.04
N PRO A 528 -1.50 -7.38 6.40
CA PRO A 528 -1.85 -6.69 7.64
C PRO A 528 -1.51 -7.50 8.91
N PRO A 529 -1.50 -6.92 10.13
CA PRO A 529 -1.17 -7.61 11.38
C PRO A 529 -2.12 -8.73 11.78
N SER A 530 -3.32 -8.78 11.19
CA SER A 530 -4.26 -9.91 11.30
C SER A 530 -3.84 -11.15 10.50
N TRP A 531 -2.75 -11.04 9.74
CA TRP A 531 -2.17 -12.02 8.82
C TRP A 531 -0.74 -12.36 9.23
N ARG A 532 -0.43 -12.25 10.53
CA ARG A 532 0.77 -12.91 11.06
C ARG A 532 0.74 -14.40 10.65
N PRO A 533 1.91 -15.00 10.35
CA PRO A 533 1.99 -16.39 9.95
C PRO A 533 1.18 -17.27 10.90
N ARG A 534 0.36 -18.16 10.35
CA ARG A 534 -0.35 -19.14 11.19
C ARG A 534 0.70 -19.94 11.98
N ARG A 535 0.33 -20.51 13.13
CA ARG A 535 1.27 -21.20 14.04
C ARG A 535 2.20 -22.20 13.32
N LEU A 536 1.71 -22.84 12.25
CA LEU A 536 2.49 -23.73 11.38
C LEU A 536 3.64 -23.00 10.67
N GLU A 537 3.35 -21.92 9.93
CA GLU A 537 4.35 -21.09 9.26
C GLU A 537 5.34 -20.45 10.25
N SER A 538 4.87 -20.10 11.45
CA SER A 538 5.77 -19.63 12.52
C SER A 538 6.75 -20.71 12.96
N VAL A 539 6.31 -21.96 13.06
CA VAL A 539 7.18 -23.11 13.41
C VAL A 539 8.13 -23.43 12.26
N GLU A 540 7.67 -23.42 11.00
CA GLU A 540 8.51 -23.59 9.82
C GLU A 540 9.59 -22.50 9.73
N LEU A 541 9.21 -21.24 9.96
CA LEU A 541 10.14 -20.12 9.99
C LEU A 541 11.17 -20.27 11.13
N LEU A 542 10.74 -20.65 12.34
CA LEU A 542 11.66 -20.87 13.46
C LEU A 542 12.63 -22.02 13.18
N LEU A 543 12.16 -23.13 12.62
CA LEU A 543 13.02 -24.27 12.26
C LEU A 543 14.00 -23.89 11.13
N SER A 544 13.57 -23.11 10.14
CA SER A 544 14.45 -22.58 9.09
C SER A 544 15.55 -21.65 9.63
N ASN A 545 15.33 -21.08 10.82
CA ASN A 545 16.30 -20.25 11.56
C ASN A 545 16.98 -21.03 12.71
N GLN A 546 17.11 -22.36 12.59
CA GLN A 546 17.86 -23.24 13.50
C GLN A 546 17.30 -23.30 14.94
N ALA A 547 15.99 -23.06 15.13
CA ALA A 547 15.37 -23.27 16.44
C ALA A 547 15.43 -24.74 16.87
N ASP A 548 15.94 -24.99 18.08
CA ASP A 548 16.08 -26.35 18.63
C ASP A 548 14.73 -26.91 19.08
N SER A 549 14.19 -27.84 18.27
CA SER A 549 12.94 -28.56 18.54
C SER A 549 13.05 -29.60 19.67
N ALA A 550 14.26 -29.95 20.11
CA ALA A 550 14.52 -30.90 21.18
C ALA A 550 14.54 -30.26 22.58
N ARG A 551 14.51 -28.92 22.67
CA ARG A 551 14.46 -28.21 23.96
C ARG A 551 13.26 -28.66 24.80
N ARG A 552 13.54 -28.96 26.07
CA ARG A 552 12.57 -29.42 27.06
C ARG A 552 12.15 -28.27 27.96
N CYS A 553 10.85 -28.09 28.10
CA CYS A 553 10.20 -27.17 29.03
C CYS A 553 9.44 -27.97 30.09
N VAL A 554 9.39 -27.49 31.33
CA VAL A 554 8.60 -28.13 32.39
C VAL A 554 7.25 -27.42 32.49
N GLU A 555 6.18 -28.17 32.29
CA GLU A 555 4.80 -27.69 32.39
C GLU A 555 4.04 -28.62 33.36
N TYR A 556 3.51 -28.09 34.47
CA TYR A 556 2.80 -28.86 35.50
C TYR A 556 3.57 -30.12 35.98
N ASN A 557 4.84 -29.95 36.33
CA ASN A 557 5.76 -31.03 36.74
C ASN A 557 6.00 -32.11 35.67
N GLN A 558 5.67 -31.86 34.39
CA GLN A 558 5.98 -32.76 33.29
C GLN A 558 6.99 -32.12 32.34
N CYS A 559 8.04 -32.88 32.02
CA CYS A 559 9.03 -32.50 31.03
C CYS A 559 8.45 -32.70 29.61
N ARG A 560 8.26 -31.61 28.87
CA ARG A 560 7.63 -31.58 27.54
C ARG A 560 8.52 -30.92 26.51
N ARG A 561 8.51 -31.43 25.28
CA ARG A 561 9.16 -30.81 24.12
C ARG A 561 8.15 -30.00 23.30
N ALA A 562 8.62 -29.21 22.33
CA ALA A 562 7.77 -28.44 21.42
C ALA A 562 6.65 -29.30 20.78
N ILE A 563 6.98 -30.54 20.40
CA ILE A 563 6.01 -31.50 19.84
C ILE A 563 4.89 -31.87 20.82
N ASP A 564 5.16 -31.93 22.12
CA ASP A 564 4.20 -32.36 23.13
C ASP A 564 3.14 -31.28 23.42
N PHE A 565 3.44 -30.02 23.13
CA PHE A 565 2.48 -28.91 23.15
C PHE A 565 1.54 -28.90 21.94
N ALA A 566 2.00 -29.45 20.81
CA ALA A 566 1.19 -29.56 19.59
C ALA A 566 0.26 -30.78 19.61
N LYS A 567 0.60 -31.84 20.36
CA LYS A 567 -0.22 -33.05 20.46
C LYS A 567 -1.60 -32.78 21.09
N PRO A 568 -2.67 -33.42 20.57
CA PRO A 568 -3.98 -33.34 21.20
C PRO A 568 -3.95 -34.11 22.54
N THR A 569 -4.25 -33.41 23.64
CA THR A 569 -4.38 -34.04 24.97
C THR A 569 -5.82 -33.89 25.49
N ARG A 570 -6.27 -34.84 26.31
CA ARG A 570 -7.57 -34.75 27.01
C ARG A 570 -7.71 -33.46 27.82
N ARG A 571 -6.59 -32.95 28.34
CA ARG A 571 -6.53 -31.69 29.08
C ARG A 571 -6.82 -30.49 28.19
N ASN A 572 -6.14 -30.38 27.04
CA ASN A 572 -6.39 -29.30 26.08
C ASN A 572 -7.84 -29.34 25.57
N ALA A 573 -8.41 -30.54 25.41
CA ALA A 573 -9.83 -30.70 25.08
C ALA A 573 -10.75 -30.20 26.22
N ARG A 574 -10.41 -30.48 27.48
CA ARG A 574 -11.16 -30.04 28.67
C ARG A 574 -11.08 -28.53 28.90
N GLU A 575 -9.92 -27.92 28.66
CA GLU A 575 -9.73 -26.46 28.72
C GLU A 575 -10.55 -25.76 27.63
N ARG A 576 -10.55 -26.28 26.40
CA ARG A 576 -11.43 -25.79 25.32
C ARG A 576 -12.92 -25.85 25.70
N TRP A 577 -13.36 -26.96 26.30
CA TRP A 577 -14.72 -27.13 26.80
C TRP A 577 -15.08 -26.17 27.94
N ALA A 578 -14.14 -25.91 28.85
CA ALA A 578 -14.33 -24.95 29.93
C ALA A 578 -14.43 -23.51 29.39
N HIS A 579 -13.58 -23.15 28.42
CA HIS A 579 -13.61 -21.85 27.77
C HIS A 579 -14.82 -21.62 26.87
N SER A 580 -15.47 -22.68 26.39
CA SER A 580 -16.77 -22.62 25.70
C SER A 580 -17.96 -22.54 26.68
N ARG A 581 -17.72 -22.38 27.99
CA ARG A 581 -18.75 -22.36 29.05
C ARG A 581 -19.67 -23.59 29.00
N GLY A 582 -19.16 -24.73 28.55
CA GLY A 582 -19.93 -25.97 28.45
C GLY A 582 -20.98 -26.01 27.32
N GLN A 583 -20.95 -25.08 26.37
CA GLN A 583 -21.81 -25.11 25.18
C GLN A 583 -20.98 -25.45 23.91
N PRO A 584 -21.43 -26.41 23.08
CA PRO A 584 -20.84 -26.64 21.77
C PRO A 584 -21.02 -25.40 20.86
N GLY A 585 -19.93 -24.86 20.29
CA GLY A 585 -19.98 -23.79 19.28
C GLY A 585 -19.71 -22.35 19.76
N THR A 586 -19.49 -22.11 21.06
CA THR A 586 -19.19 -20.78 21.63
C THR A 586 -17.69 -20.45 21.69
N TYR A 587 -16.81 -21.43 21.41
CA TYR A 587 -15.36 -21.20 21.31
C TYR A 587 -15.05 -20.47 20.00
N LYS A 588 -14.44 -19.28 20.08
CA LYS A 588 -14.25 -18.35 18.95
C LYS A 588 -13.24 -18.80 17.87
N GLU A 589 -12.61 -19.96 18.02
CA GLU A 589 -11.67 -20.51 17.04
C GLU A 589 -12.29 -21.69 16.26
N ASP A 590 -12.03 -21.74 14.95
CA ASP A 590 -12.35 -22.88 14.09
C ASP A 590 -11.54 -24.11 14.52
N THR A 591 -12.20 -24.99 15.27
CA THR A 591 -11.54 -26.11 15.95
C THR A 591 -10.99 -27.14 14.96
N TYR A 592 -11.67 -27.35 13.83
CA TYR A 592 -11.26 -28.30 12.79
C TYR A 592 -9.96 -27.84 12.11
N THR A 593 -9.92 -26.59 11.67
CA THR A 593 -8.71 -26.04 11.02
C THR A 593 -7.53 -25.94 12.00
N ARG A 594 -7.78 -25.69 13.30
CA ARG A 594 -6.71 -25.67 14.31
C ARG A 594 -6.17 -27.06 14.61
N ASP A 595 -6.99 -28.09 14.53
CA ASP A 595 -6.55 -29.47 14.77
C ASP A 595 -5.72 -30.00 13.58
N LEU A 596 -6.06 -29.63 12.34
CA LEU A 596 -5.21 -29.86 11.15
C LEU A 596 -3.84 -29.18 11.28
N ASP A 597 -3.80 -27.88 11.62
CA ASP A 597 -2.53 -27.16 11.83
C ASP A 597 -1.67 -27.83 12.94
N ARG A 598 -2.29 -28.45 13.96
CA ARG A 598 -1.57 -29.16 15.03
C ARG A 598 -0.98 -30.49 14.54
N GLU A 599 -1.73 -31.23 13.74
CA GLU A 599 -1.25 -32.48 13.12
C GLU A 599 -0.04 -32.21 12.22
N ASP A 600 -0.08 -31.13 11.44
CA ASP A 600 1.04 -30.70 10.61
C ASP A 600 2.26 -30.28 11.43
N ILE A 601 2.08 -29.50 12.49
CA ILE A 601 3.17 -29.13 13.41
C ILE A 601 3.77 -30.38 14.07
N VAL A 602 2.94 -31.34 14.50
CA VAL A 602 3.42 -32.60 15.09
C VAL A 602 4.24 -33.40 14.07
N ARG A 603 3.82 -33.44 12.81
CA ARG A 603 4.55 -34.11 11.72
C ARG A 603 5.93 -33.48 11.50
N ILE A 604 5.99 -32.16 11.31
CA ILE A 604 7.25 -31.43 11.09
C ILE A 604 8.22 -31.62 12.26
N LEU A 605 7.75 -31.48 13.50
CA LEU A 605 8.58 -31.64 14.69
C LEU A 605 8.97 -33.11 14.97
N SER A 606 8.26 -34.08 14.41
CA SER A 606 8.60 -35.51 14.51
C SER A 606 9.75 -35.88 13.58
N ASP A 607 9.81 -35.29 12.39
CA ASP A 607 10.84 -35.58 11.40
C ASP A 607 12.20 -34.97 11.78
N THR A 608 12.21 -33.81 12.46
CA THR A 608 13.44 -33.19 13.00
C THR A 608 14.08 -34.01 14.11
N ALA A 609 13.31 -34.80 14.85
CA ALA A 609 13.79 -35.61 15.98
C ALA A 609 14.59 -36.87 15.57
N LYS A 610 14.71 -37.16 14.26
CA LYS A 610 15.42 -38.34 13.73
C LYS A 610 16.86 -38.07 13.27
N MET A 611 17.38 -36.83 13.36
CA MET A 611 18.78 -36.56 13.03
C MET A 611 19.73 -36.95 14.19
N PRO A 612 20.91 -37.55 13.92
CA PRO A 612 21.85 -37.95 14.97
C PRO A 612 22.41 -36.74 15.72
N GLN A 613 22.43 -36.79 17.04
CA GLN A 613 22.97 -35.76 17.92
C GLN A 613 24.51 -35.75 17.84
N THR A 614 25.10 -34.77 17.16
CA THR A 614 26.51 -34.41 17.34
C THR A 614 26.70 -33.68 18.66
N GLN A 615 27.59 -34.19 19.52
CA GLN A 615 27.95 -33.58 20.80
C GLN A 615 28.51 -32.15 20.59
N PRO A 616 28.12 -31.18 21.41
CA PRO A 616 28.70 -29.84 21.34
C PRO A 616 30.09 -29.82 21.99
N VAL A 617 31.11 -29.57 21.18
CA VAL A 617 32.43 -29.13 21.65
C VAL A 617 32.23 -27.75 22.30
N GLN A 618 32.55 -27.61 23.60
CA GLN A 618 32.64 -26.30 24.25
C GLN A 618 33.91 -25.59 23.75
N PRO A 619 33.83 -24.41 23.12
CA PRO A 619 34.99 -23.56 22.96
C PRO A 619 35.22 -22.82 24.28
N LEU A 620 36.29 -23.18 24.99
CA LEU A 620 36.81 -22.39 26.10
C LEU A 620 37.53 -21.17 25.49
N LEU A 621 36.89 -19.99 25.51
CA LEU A 621 37.49 -18.72 25.09
C LEU A 621 37.66 -17.83 26.33
N ASP A 622 38.85 -17.89 26.93
CA ASP A 622 39.17 -17.23 28.21
C ASP A 622 39.89 -15.87 28.07
N ALA A 623 40.01 -15.30 26.86
CA ALA A 623 40.65 -13.98 26.69
C ALA A 623 40.11 -13.19 25.49
N PHE A 624 39.76 -11.92 25.70
CA PHE A 624 39.47 -10.93 24.65
C PHE A 624 40.36 -9.71 24.85
N THR A 625 41.06 -9.26 23.81
CA THR A 625 41.95 -8.10 23.84
C THR A 625 41.31 -6.90 23.13
N TYR A 626 41.39 -5.70 23.73
CA TYR A 626 40.84 -4.46 23.15
C TYR A 626 41.95 -3.64 22.46
N GLU A 627 41.84 -3.45 21.15
CA GLU A 627 42.76 -2.61 20.35
C GLU A 627 42.15 -1.23 20.04
N PRO A 628 42.85 -0.11 20.35
CA PRO A 628 42.56 1.19 19.75
C PRO A 628 43.05 1.19 18.30
N SER A 629 42.12 1.27 17.34
CA SER A 629 42.39 1.21 15.90
C SER A 629 43.42 2.25 15.40
N PRO A 630 44.60 1.83 14.90
CA PRO A 630 45.45 2.63 14.05
C PRO A 630 45.37 2.05 12.64
N CYS A 631 44.51 2.63 11.80
CA CYS A 631 44.52 2.46 10.33
C CYS A 631 44.83 1.04 9.76
N GLY A 632 43.77 0.31 9.39
CA GLY A 632 43.80 -0.60 8.24
C GLY A 632 44.24 -2.06 8.46
N THR A 633 43.27 -2.95 8.24
CA THR A 633 43.39 -4.36 7.80
C THR A 633 44.22 -5.35 8.61
N SER A 634 43.54 -6.15 9.44
CA SER A 634 43.89 -7.57 9.67
C SER A 634 42.64 -8.35 10.11
N THR A 635 42.41 -9.52 9.51
CA THR A 635 41.30 -10.43 9.82
C THR A 635 41.69 -11.41 10.93
N SER A 636 41.19 -11.16 12.14
CA SER A 636 40.98 -12.18 13.18
C SER A 636 39.60 -11.95 13.82
N LEU A 637 39.05 -12.92 14.58
CA LEU A 637 37.73 -12.87 15.24
C LEU A 637 37.67 -11.81 16.37
N VAL A 638 37.94 -10.56 16.03
CA VAL A 638 37.92 -9.40 16.92
C VAL A 638 36.75 -8.51 16.49
N THR A 639 35.71 -8.42 17.33
CA THR A 639 34.63 -7.46 17.13
C THR A 639 35.17 -6.04 17.27
N HIS A 640 35.22 -5.30 16.16
CA HIS A 640 35.65 -3.90 16.16
C HIS A 640 34.49 -2.95 16.52
N TYR A 641 34.75 -2.08 17.49
CA TYR A 641 33.83 -1.02 17.91
C TYR A 641 34.38 0.36 17.53
N THR A 642 33.56 1.17 16.86
CA THR A 642 33.87 2.58 16.60
C THR A 642 33.56 3.39 17.85
N VAL A 643 34.60 3.77 18.61
CA VAL A 643 34.45 4.55 19.84
C VAL A 643 34.56 6.05 19.51
N PRO A 644 33.51 6.87 19.76
CA PRO A 644 33.49 8.30 19.40
C PRO A 644 34.61 9.15 19.99
N SER A 645 35.22 8.74 21.11
CA SER A 645 36.34 9.47 21.70
C SER A 645 37.21 8.56 22.55
N LYS A 646 38.47 8.96 22.75
CA LYS A 646 39.42 8.29 23.65
C LYS A 646 39.01 8.28 25.13
N TRP A 647 37.83 8.77 25.50
CA TRP A 647 37.34 8.75 26.88
C TRP A 647 36.14 7.84 27.07
N LYS A 648 35.53 7.36 25.98
CA LYS A 648 34.43 6.41 26.05
C LYS A 648 34.93 5.00 26.31
N MET A 649 34.20 4.29 27.16
CA MET A 649 34.45 2.93 27.59
C MET A 649 33.43 2.01 26.93
N ILE A 650 33.86 0.80 26.55
CA ILE A 650 32.96 -0.27 26.11
C ILE A 650 33.03 -1.40 27.13
N ALA A 651 31.85 -1.91 27.46
CA ALA A 651 31.66 -3.03 28.37
C ALA A 651 30.85 -4.13 27.68
N ARG A 652 31.21 -5.39 27.93
CA ARG A 652 30.56 -6.57 27.35
C ARG A 652 30.20 -7.54 28.47
N MET A 653 28.93 -7.97 28.54
CA MET A 653 28.40 -8.83 29.57
C MET A 653 28.19 -10.26 29.06
N LEU A 654 28.86 -11.19 29.73
CA LEU A 654 28.74 -12.64 29.58
C LEU A 654 27.81 -13.18 30.68
N ARG A 655 26.85 -14.00 30.28
CA ARG A 655 25.83 -14.57 31.17
C ARG A 655 25.85 -16.09 31.03
N ALA A 656 25.55 -16.80 32.10
CA ALA A 656 25.46 -18.26 32.07
C ALA A 656 24.27 -18.74 31.20
N GLY A 657 24.40 -19.95 30.63
CA GLY A 657 23.49 -20.48 29.61
C GLY A 657 23.81 -19.92 28.22
N GLN A 658 23.26 -20.50 27.15
CA GLN A 658 23.48 -20.07 25.76
C GLN A 658 22.82 -18.70 25.43
N LEU A 659 22.82 -17.76 26.37
CA LEU A 659 22.26 -16.43 26.21
C LEU A 659 23.21 -15.56 25.38
N PRO A 660 22.68 -14.75 24.45
CA PRO A 660 23.51 -13.87 23.66
C PRO A 660 24.18 -12.83 24.55
N GLU A 661 25.36 -12.42 24.13
CA GLU A 661 26.16 -11.43 24.83
C GLU A 661 25.60 -10.03 24.63
N VAL A 662 25.83 -9.15 25.60
CA VAL A 662 25.23 -7.80 25.62
C VAL A 662 26.31 -6.76 25.81
N THR A 663 26.31 -5.73 24.97
CA THR A 663 27.33 -4.68 24.95
C THR A 663 26.74 -3.32 25.28
N ALA A 664 27.46 -2.54 26.08
CA ALA A 664 27.17 -1.15 26.39
C ALA A 664 28.40 -0.26 26.11
N MET A 665 28.14 1.01 25.86
CA MET A 665 29.16 2.05 25.73
C MET A 665 28.86 3.17 26.71
N SER A 666 29.88 3.80 27.28
CA SER A 666 29.67 4.87 28.25
C SER A 666 29.11 6.16 27.60
N GLY A 667 28.26 6.83 28.36
CA GLY A 667 27.53 8.04 27.95
C GLY A 667 26.01 7.86 28.03
N TRP A 668 25.28 8.96 27.99
CA TRP A 668 23.81 9.00 28.18
C TRP A 668 23.05 9.50 26.95
N SER A 669 23.71 9.72 25.80
CA SER A 669 23.08 10.33 24.62
C SER A 669 22.86 9.37 23.45
N HIS A 670 23.54 8.22 23.43
CA HIS A 670 23.45 7.25 22.33
C HIS A 670 22.22 6.36 22.45
N SER A 671 21.65 6.01 21.29
CA SER A 671 20.62 4.98 21.14
C SER A 671 21.25 3.60 20.98
N SER A 672 20.44 2.54 21.12
CA SER A 672 20.87 1.19 20.79
C SER A 672 21.08 1.03 19.27
N ASN A 673 21.95 0.11 18.90
CA ASN A 673 22.19 -0.33 17.51
C ASN A 673 22.60 -1.81 17.49
N GLU A 674 22.88 -2.35 16.30
CA GLU A 674 23.23 -3.77 16.12
C GLU A 674 24.43 -4.23 16.98
N ARG A 675 25.38 -3.33 17.28
CA ARG A 675 26.62 -3.64 18.03
C ARG A 675 26.59 -3.22 19.50
N ILE A 676 25.81 -2.19 19.86
CA ILE A 676 25.63 -1.67 21.23
C ILE A 676 24.15 -1.79 21.58
N GLN A 677 23.80 -2.83 22.32
CA GLN A 677 22.40 -3.18 22.60
C GLN A 677 21.81 -2.35 23.76
N VAL A 678 22.65 -1.80 24.64
CA VAL A 678 22.24 -0.98 25.78
C VAL A 678 22.38 0.50 25.46
N ALA A 679 21.23 1.16 25.28
CA ALA A 679 21.14 2.58 24.95
C ALA A 679 21.42 3.47 26.18
N GLY A 680 22.44 4.33 26.11
CA GLY A 680 22.78 5.19 27.24
C GLY A 680 21.67 6.16 27.65
N ARG A 681 20.84 6.59 26.68
CA ARG A 681 19.71 7.50 26.91
C ARG A 681 18.67 6.95 27.86
N ASP A 682 18.43 5.65 27.77
CA ASP A 682 17.44 4.99 28.59
C ASP A 682 18.15 4.61 29.88
N TRP A 683 19.09 3.67 29.81
CA TRP A 683 19.71 2.96 30.94
C TRP A 683 20.45 3.81 31.98
N THR A 684 20.80 5.06 31.69
CA THR A 684 21.37 5.97 32.71
C THR A 684 20.34 6.32 33.78
N LYS A 685 19.05 6.41 33.42
CA LYS A 685 17.98 6.71 34.37
C LYS A 685 17.71 5.52 35.30
N GLU A 686 17.74 4.31 34.76
CA GLU A 686 17.57 3.06 35.51
C GLU A 686 18.72 2.87 36.51
N VAL A 687 19.96 3.25 36.15
CA VAL A 687 21.07 3.26 37.11
C VAL A 687 20.83 4.23 38.26
N LEU A 688 20.34 5.45 38.00
CA LEU A 688 19.98 6.41 39.05
C LEU A 688 18.84 5.91 39.94
N GLN A 689 17.88 5.16 39.38
CA GLN A 689 16.84 4.49 40.16
C GLN A 689 17.41 3.37 41.03
N LEU A 690 18.42 2.64 40.57
CA LEU A 690 19.08 1.64 41.41
C LEU A 690 19.81 2.25 42.60
N TYR A 691 20.43 3.43 42.43
CA TYR A 691 20.98 4.18 43.56
C TYR A 691 19.93 4.47 44.63
N SER A 692 18.72 4.90 44.24
CA SER A 692 17.63 5.15 45.20
C SER A 692 17.12 3.87 45.86
N VAL A 693 17.00 2.77 45.11
CA VAL A 693 16.59 1.44 45.64
C VAL A 693 17.61 0.89 46.63
N MET A 694 18.91 1.13 46.42
CA MET A 694 19.98 0.72 47.34
C MET A 694 20.22 1.71 48.49
N HIS A 695 19.44 2.80 48.58
CA HIS A 695 19.65 3.90 49.51
C HIS A 695 21.07 4.49 49.47
N LEU A 696 21.69 4.49 48.30
CA LEU A 696 23.04 5.03 48.06
C LEU A 696 22.93 6.39 47.35
N ALA A 697 23.56 7.42 47.91
CA ALA A 697 23.62 8.72 47.24
C ALA A 697 24.67 8.67 46.11
N PRO A 698 24.32 9.04 44.86
CA PRO A 698 25.30 9.07 43.80
C PRO A 698 26.27 10.23 43.99
N GLU A 699 27.56 10.00 43.76
CA GLU A 699 28.58 11.04 43.92
C GLU A 699 28.41 12.13 42.86
N ALA A 700 28.34 13.39 43.31
CA ALA A 700 28.28 14.54 42.43
C ALA A 700 29.59 14.70 41.67
N HIS A 701 29.48 14.87 40.35
CA HIS A 701 30.62 15.08 39.48
C HIS A 701 30.43 16.35 38.65
N ARG A 702 31.54 17.05 38.33
CA ARG A 702 31.53 18.29 37.55
C ARG A 702 30.88 18.16 36.15
N CYS A 703 30.67 16.93 35.67
CA CYS A 703 30.09 16.63 34.36
C CYS A 703 28.62 16.17 34.42
N ASP A 704 27.94 16.34 35.55
CA ASP A 704 26.57 15.88 35.79
C ASP A 704 25.47 16.65 35.02
N GLN A 705 25.82 17.77 34.37
CA GLN A 705 24.92 18.53 33.48
C GLN A 705 23.51 18.81 34.08
N GLY A 706 23.44 19.06 35.39
CA GLY A 706 22.20 19.43 36.09
C GLY A 706 21.46 18.26 36.78
N VAL A 707 21.90 17.02 36.62
CA VAL A 707 21.34 15.85 37.34
C VAL A 707 22.44 15.20 38.17
N VAL A 708 22.36 15.33 39.49
CA VAL A 708 23.37 14.82 40.43
C VAL A 708 23.62 13.33 40.21
N GLY A 709 24.88 12.96 39.97
CA GLY A 709 25.30 11.58 39.74
C GLY A 709 25.19 11.08 38.30
N GLN A 710 24.65 11.87 37.37
CA GLN A 710 24.40 11.43 36.00
C GLN A 710 25.66 10.98 35.26
N PHE A 711 26.79 11.66 35.48
CA PHE A 711 28.06 11.29 34.85
C PHE A 711 28.52 9.91 35.30
N ASN A 712 28.43 9.63 36.59
CA ASN A 712 28.80 8.35 37.16
C ASN A 712 27.79 7.24 36.81
N ALA A 713 26.51 7.58 36.68
CA ALA A 713 25.45 6.64 36.31
C ALA A 713 25.54 6.18 34.84
N CYS A 714 26.20 6.93 33.96
CA CYS A 714 26.28 6.60 32.54
C CYS A 714 27.45 5.66 32.17
N HIS A 715 28.16 5.14 33.17
CA HIS A 715 29.24 4.19 32.96
C HIS A 715 28.67 2.88 32.38
N ALA A 716 29.37 2.32 31.38
CA ALA A 716 28.85 1.23 30.56
C ALA A 716 28.54 -0.03 31.38
N GLU A 717 29.39 -0.32 32.34
CA GLU A 717 29.26 -1.40 33.31
C GLU A 717 28.01 -1.25 34.17
N LYS A 718 27.68 -0.04 34.66
CA LYS A 718 26.47 0.18 35.46
C LYS A 718 25.22 0.05 34.62
N GLN A 719 25.24 0.53 33.37
CA GLN A 719 24.14 0.35 32.44
C GLN A 719 23.90 -1.15 32.14
N LEU A 720 24.97 -1.97 32.03
CA LEU A 720 24.84 -3.42 31.89
C LEU A 720 24.31 -4.10 33.15
N ILE A 721 24.70 -3.63 34.33
CA ILE A 721 24.17 -4.11 35.61
C ILE A 721 22.68 -3.80 35.72
N ALA A 722 22.27 -2.57 35.39
CA ALA A 722 20.87 -2.17 35.35
C ALA A 722 20.07 -3.01 34.36
N TYR A 723 20.64 -3.24 33.17
CA TYR A 723 20.07 -4.14 32.17
C TYR A 723 19.93 -5.58 32.69
N PHE A 724 20.95 -6.08 33.39
CA PHE A 724 20.92 -7.42 33.97
C PHE A 724 19.80 -7.56 35.01
N ILE A 725 19.72 -6.61 35.95
CA ILE A 725 18.70 -6.58 36.99
C ILE A 725 17.32 -6.51 36.36
N HIS A 726 17.08 -5.55 35.48
CA HIS A 726 15.78 -5.35 34.84
C HIS A 726 15.30 -6.57 34.02
N ARG A 727 16.22 -7.36 33.47
CA ARG A 727 15.87 -8.53 32.64
C ARG A 727 15.74 -9.83 33.41
N HIS A 728 16.40 -9.94 34.56
CA HIS A 728 16.59 -11.22 35.25
C HIS A 728 16.17 -11.21 36.72
N LEU A 729 15.82 -10.05 37.29
CA LEU A 729 15.37 -9.90 38.67
C LEU A 729 14.12 -9.02 38.73
N PHE A 730 13.24 -9.33 39.69
CA PHE A 730 12.17 -8.42 40.10
C PHE A 730 12.67 -7.58 41.26
N LEU A 731 12.52 -6.25 41.18
CA LEU A 731 12.86 -5.39 42.30
C LEU A 731 11.72 -5.36 43.34
N PRO A 732 12.01 -5.33 44.65
CA PRO A 732 10.97 -5.25 45.68
C PRO A 732 10.02 -4.06 45.50
N SER A 733 10.51 -2.93 44.97
CA SER A 733 9.72 -1.75 44.64
C SER A 733 8.71 -1.97 43.51
N GLU A 734 8.99 -2.89 42.57
CA GLU A 734 8.10 -3.23 41.46
C GLU A 734 6.96 -4.18 41.90
N LEU A 735 7.16 -4.83 43.05
CA LEU A 735 6.25 -5.82 43.64
C LEU A 735 5.35 -5.22 44.73
N GLN A 736 5.69 -4.04 45.27
CA GLN A 736 4.87 -3.30 46.23
C GLN A 736 3.62 -2.71 45.55
N LEU A 737 2.44 -3.05 46.10
CA LEU A 737 1.17 -2.46 45.67
C LEU A 737 1.02 -1.09 46.32
N PRO A 738 0.65 -0.04 45.57
CA PRO A 738 0.39 1.27 46.14
C PRO A 738 -0.84 1.22 47.06
N GLU A 739 -0.78 1.91 48.20
CA GLU A 739 -1.95 2.10 49.08
C GLU A 739 -3.02 2.91 48.33
N ILE A 740 -4.23 2.36 48.24
CA ILE A 740 -5.36 3.05 47.63
C ILE A 740 -5.91 4.04 48.66
N GLU A 741 -5.37 5.25 48.71
CA GLU A 741 -6.04 6.36 49.41
C GLU A 741 -7.32 6.71 48.65
N GLU A 742 -8.48 6.40 49.25
CA GLU A 742 -9.76 6.96 48.82
C GLU A 742 -9.73 8.47 49.05
N SER A 743 -9.37 9.25 48.03
CA SER A 743 -9.42 10.70 48.08
C SER A 743 -10.88 11.17 48.24
N ARG A 744 -11.34 11.33 49.48
CA ARG A 744 -12.59 12.03 49.81
C ARG A 744 -12.34 13.53 49.70
N LEU A 745 -12.81 14.14 48.61
CA LEU A 745 -12.88 15.60 48.53
C LEU A 745 -14.04 16.11 49.42
N PRO A 746 -13.83 17.18 50.22
CA PRO A 746 -14.85 17.79 51.07
C PRO A 746 -16.07 18.25 50.27
N ARG A 747 -17.26 18.12 50.86
CA ARG A 747 -18.58 18.30 50.25
C ARG A 747 -18.96 19.75 49.84
N GLU A 748 -18.04 20.72 49.85
CA GLU A 748 -18.40 22.15 49.79
C GLU A 748 -17.91 22.93 48.57
N THR A 749 -17.70 22.29 47.42
CA THR A 749 -17.49 23.05 46.16
C THR A 749 -18.25 22.42 45.00
N CYS A 750 -19.58 22.47 45.11
CA CYS A 750 -20.50 22.15 44.01
C CYS A 750 -20.98 23.38 43.22
N GLU A 751 -20.44 24.58 43.47
CA GLU A 751 -20.82 25.78 42.73
C GLU A 751 -19.77 26.14 41.68
N LEU A 752 -19.91 25.54 40.49
CA LEU A 752 -19.69 26.18 39.17
C LEU A 752 -19.94 25.14 38.06
N ILE A 753 -21.19 25.13 37.57
CA ILE A 753 -21.67 24.31 36.46
C ILE A 753 -21.09 24.87 35.16
N LYS A 754 -20.02 24.25 34.63
CA LYS A 754 -19.67 24.23 33.18
C LYS A 754 -18.58 23.22 32.76
N HIS A 755 -17.72 22.74 33.67
CA HIS A 755 -16.58 21.85 33.30
C HIS A 755 -16.67 20.39 33.80
N TRP A 756 -17.85 19.93 34.24
CA TRP A 756 -18.01 18.58 34.83
C TRP A 756 -17.59 17.42 33.91
N LYS A 757 -17.77 17.54 32.58
CA LYS A 757 -17.42 16.46 31.64
C LYS A 757 -15.92 16.26 31.49
N GLU A 758 -15.12 17.32 31.53
CA GLU A 758 -13.66 17.24 31.36
C GLU A 758 -12.99 16.78 32.66
N VAL A 759 -13.47 17.26 33.82
CA VAL A 759 -12.99 16.81 35.13
C VAL A 759 -13.34 15.34 35.37
N ASP A 760 -14.53 14.89 34.97
CA ASP A 760 -14.92 13.48 35.09
C ASP A 760 -14.18 12.57 34.10
N GLN A 761 -13.89 13.04 32.87
CA GLN A 761 -13.02 12.31 31.94
C GLN A 761 -11.58 12.20 32.44
N HIS A 762 -11.02 13.28 33.00
CA HIS A 762 -9.67 13.25 33.58
C HIS A 762 -9.63 12.31 34.79
N ARG A 763 -10.63 12.38 35.68
CA ARG A 763 -10.76 11.47 36.84
C ARG A 763 -10.82 10.00 36.41
N ARG A 764 -11.63 9.68 35.39
CA ARG A 764 -11.73 8.31 34.85
C ARG A 764 -10.45 7.84 34.17
N ARG A 765 -9.70 8.73 33.51
CA ARG A 765 -8.40 8.39 32.91
C ARG A 765 -7.35 8.09 33.98
N VAL A 766 -7.22 8.95 34.99
CA VAL A 766 -6.29 8.75 36.11
C VAL A 766 -6.63 7.49 36.89
N GLN A 767 -7.92 7.22 37.12
CA GLN A 767 -8.37 6.01 37.81
C GLN A 767 -8.10 4.75 36.97
N ALA A 768 -8.37 4.78 35.66
CA ALA A 768 -8.10 3.66 34.76
C ALA A 768 -6.58 3.38 34.61
N GLU A 769 -5.73 4.41 34.68
CA GLU A 769 -4.27 4.24 34.72
C GLU A 769 -3.80 3.61 36.03
N LYS A 770 -4.31 4.07 37.18
CA LYS A 770 -4.02 3.46 38.48
C LYS A 770 -4.48 2.01 38.56
N GLU A 771 -5.66 1.69 38.03
CA GLU A 771 -6.18 0.32 37.97
C GLU A 771 -5.36 -0.58 37.03
N LYS A 772 -4.89 -0.05 35.90
CA LYS A 772 -3.97 -0.77 35.01
C LYS A 772 -2.62 -1.04 35.66
N GLU A 773 -2.06 -0.05 36.35
CA GLU A 773 -0.79 -0.18 37.08
C GLU A 773 -0.93 -1.21 38.22
N HIS A 774 -2.01 -1.13 38.99
CA HIS A 774 -2.31 -2.09 40.05
C HIS A 774 -2.49 -3.52 39.50
N ALA A 775 -3.23 -3.69 38.40
CA ALA A 775 -3.41 -5.00 37.74
C ALA A 775 -2.11 -5.55 37.15
N MET A 776 -1.22 -4.68 36.65
CA MET A 776 0.10 -5.07 36.16
C MET A 776 1.00 -5.54 37.30
N ARG A 777 1.05 -4.81 38.43
CA ARG A 777 1.82 -5.21 39.61
C ARG A 777 1.29 -6.47 40.28
N LEU A 778 -0.03 -6.69 40.26
CA LEU A 778 -0.62 -7.96 40.73
C LEU A 778 -0.12 -9.14 39.89
N LYS A 779 -0.09 -9.00 38.56
CA LYS A 779 0.44 -10.04 37.67
C LYS A 779 1.93 -10.30 37.86
N LEU A 780 2.72 -9.26 38.13
CA LEU A 780 4.15 -9.40 38.43
C LEU A 780 4.38 -10.16 39.74
N ARG A 781 3.56 -9.87 40.78
CA ARG A 781 3.58 -10.61 42.04
C ARG A 781 3.12 -12.06 41.89
N ASP A 782 2.10 -12.31 41.08
CA ASP A 782 1.64 -13.68 40.78
C ASP A 782 2.71 -14.48 40.01
N LEU A 783 3.46 -13.82 39.11
CA LEU A 783 4.60 -14.40 38.39
C LEU A 783 5.77 -14.71 39.34
N GLU A 784 6.08 -13.83 40.29
CA GLU A 784 7.09 -14.08 41.31
C GLU A 784 6.68 -15.25 42.23
N GLY A 785 5.42 -15.26 42.71
CA GLY A 785 4.88 -16.33 43.53
C GLY A 785 4.78 -17.69 42.82
N ALA A 786 4.75 -17.68 41.47
CA ALA A 786 4.76 -18.88 40.64
C ALA A 786 6.18 -19.39 40.30
N ALA A 787 7.24 -18.72 40.76
CA ALA A 787 8.61 -19.19 40.58
C ALA A 787 8.83 -20.51 41.36
N PRO A 788 9.33 -21.59 40.72
CA PRO A 788 9.45 -22.89 41.37
C PRO A 788 10.42 -22.85 42.55
N GLN A 789 9.96 -23.27 43.74
CA GLN A 789 10.73 -23.36 45.00
C GLN A 789 11.88 -24.40 44.96
N ILE A 790 12.09 -25.09 43.84
CA ILE A 790 13.00 -26.21 43.72
C ILE A 790 14.20 -25.81 42.85
N HIS A 791 15.32 -25.61 43.55
CA HIS A 791 16.69 -25.32 43.12
C HIS A 791 17.02 -23.87 42.72
N LEU A 792 17.81 -23.23 43.60
CA LEU A 792 18.58 -21.98 43.42
C LEU A 792 19.51 -21.95 42.17
N ASN A 793 19.52 -22.98 41.32
CA ASN A 793 20.45 -23.14 40.21
C ASN A 793 19.88 -22.77 38.83
N LEU A 794 18.62 -22.32 38.73
CA LEU A 794 17.99 -21.93 37.46
C LEU A 794 17.71 -20.42 37.30
N THR A 795 17.84 -19.62 38.36
CA THR A 795 17.80 -18.15 38.23
C THR A 795 19.20 -17.63 37.94
N LEU A 796 19.33 -16.85 36.87
CA LEU A 796 20.60 -16.25 36.47
C LEU A 796 21.00 -15.18 37.50
N ARG A 797 21.78 -15.59 38.50
CA ARG A 797 22.26 -14.72 39.59
C ARG A 797 23.65 -14.16 39.37
N GLY A 798 24.31 -14.53 38.26
CA GLY A 798 25.69 -14.12 37.99
C GLY A 798 25.93 -13.73 36.54
N ALA A 799 26.84 -12.77 36.37
CA ALA A 799 27.32 -12.31 35.07
C ALA A 799 28.77 -11.86 35.18
N ARG A 800 29.53 -11.99 34.08
CA ARG A 800 30.88 -11.46 33.98
C ARG A 800 30.88 -10.31 32.99
N ILE A 801 31.29 -9.12 33.42
CA ILE A 801 31.40 -7.93 32.58
C ILE A 801 32.87 -7.68 32.29
N LEU A 802 33.23 -7.65 31.02
CA LEU A 802 34.56 -7.29 30.53
C LEU A 802 34.57 -5.80 30.17
N VAL A 803 35.51 -5.05 30.73
CA VAL A 803 35.65 -3.60 30.50
C VAL A 803 37.00 -3.25 29.92
N SER A 804 36.99 -2.33 28.95
CA SER A 804 38.19 -1.90 28.24
C SER A 804 39.11 -0.97 29.05
N ARG A 805 38.73 -0.58 30.29
CA ARG A 805 39.51 0.31 31.18
C ARG A 805 39.37 -0.10 32.66
N PRO A 806 40.32 0.27 33.53
CA PRO A 806 40.19 0.07 34.97
C PRO A 806 38.94 0.76 35.53
N LEU A 807 38.30 0.11 36.51
CA LEU A 807 37.12 0.63 37.21
C LEU A 807 37.49 1.83 38.09
N CYS A 808 36.64 2.85 38.09
CA CYS A 808 36.70 3.91 39.10
C CYS A 808 36.12 3.44 40.44
N ASP A 809 36.46 4.15 41.52
CA ASP A 809 36.05 3.79 42.89
C ASP A 809 34.54 3.77 43.09
N ASP A 810 33.82 4.65 42.41
CA ASP A 810 32.35 4.71 42.47
C ASP A 810 31.70 3.51 41.75
N CYS A 811 32.25 3.03 40.63
CA CYS A 811 31.79 1.78 40.00
C CYS A 811 32.09 0.55 40.87
N ARG A 812 33.25 0.52 41.54
CA ARG A 812 33.60 -0.56 42.46
C ARG A 812 32.62 -0.63 43.63
N ARG A 813 32.37 0.50 44.28
CA ARG A 813 31.39 0.62 45.37
C ARG A 813 29.97 0.27 44.91
N PHE A 814 29.57 0.71 43.71
CA PHE A 814 28.26 0.37 43.15
C PHE A 814 28.09 -1.14 42.94
N VAL A 815 29.09 -1.83 42.39
CA VAL A 815 29.03 -3.29 42.16
C VAL A 815 29.00 -4.06 43.47
N GLU A 816 29.82 -3.67 44.45
CA GLU A 816 29.81 -4.27 45.79
C GLU A 816 28.45 -4.11 46.47
N GLN A 817 27.85 -2.92 46.35
CA GLN A 817 26.53 -2.63 46.90
C GLN A 817 25.42 -3.42 46.19
N VAL A 818 25.46 -3.52 44.85
CA VAL A 818 24.49 -4.30 44.08
C VAL A 818 24.58 -5.79 44.43
N ASN A 819 25.79 -6.34 44.46
CA ASN A 819 26.01 -7.76 44.77
C ASN A 819 25.54 -8.09 46.20
N SER A 820 25.81 -7.23 47.18
CA SER A 820 25.39 -7.45 48.56
C SER A 820 23.89 -7.23 48.77
N THR A 821 23.30 -6.19 48.17
CA THR A 821 21.89 -5.83 48.38
C THR A 821 20.94 -6.77 47.64
N MET A 822 21.34 -7.32 46.49
CA MET A 822 20.46 -8.09 45.59
C MET A 822 20.83 -9.57 45.45
N ASP A 823 21.78 -10.06 46.25
CA ASP A 823 22.32 -11.43 46.18
C ASP A 823 22.76 -11.82 44.76
N LEU A 824 23.63 -10.99 44.19
CA LEU A 824 24.16 -11.16 42.83
C LEU A 824 25.66 -11.49 42.84
N ARG A 825 26.09 -12.21 41.79
CA ARG A 825 27.49 -12.56 41.50
C ARG A 825 27.92 -11.87 40.21
N ILE A 826 27.96 -10.54 40.21
CA ILE A 826 28.48 -9.76 39.08
C ILE A 826 29.99 -9.56 39.28
N GLU A 827 30.77 -10.17 38.38
CA GLU A 827 32.22 -9.98 38.31
C GLU A 827 32.55 -8.99 37.19
N ILE A 828 33.33 -7.95 37.50
CA ILE A 828 33.87 -7.07 36.46
C ILE A 828 35.37 -7.31 36.33
N ARG A 829 35.82 -7.60 35.11
CA ARG A 829 37.24 -7.76 34.79
C ARG A 829 37.69 -6.71 33.79
N HIS A 830 38.77 -6.01 34.13
CA HIS A 830 39.50 -5.18 33.19
C HIS A 830 40.40 -6.05 32.32
N SER A 831 40.32 -5.87 31.01
CA SER A 831 41.25 -6.44 30.06
C SER A 831 41.65 -5.37 29.05
N CYS A 832 42.95 -5.20 28.83
CA CYS A 832 43.51 -4.35 27.77
C CYS A 832 44.72 -5.05 27.12
N ILE A 833 45.16 -4.52 25.99
CA ILE A 833 46.30 -5.08 25.22
C ILE A 833 47.68 -4.66 25.75
N ASP A 834 47.73 -3.77 26.74
CA ASP A 834 48.99 -3.28 27.31
C ASP A 834 49.58 -4.36 28.25
N GLU A 835 50.61 -5.06 27.79
CA GLU A 835 51.32 -6.11 28.56
C GLU A 835 51.97 -5.56 29.84
N CYS A 836 52.20 -4.25 29.90
CA CYS A 836 52.72 -3.54 31.07
C CYS A 836 51.61 -2.98 31.98
N CYS A 837 50.33 -3.29 31.71
CA CYS A 837 49.23 -2.80 32.53
C CYS A 837 49.32 -3.37 33.95
N PRO A 838 49.51 -2.54 35.00
CA PRO A 838 49.70 -3.01 36.37
C PRO A 838 48.46 -3.72 36.95
N VAL A 839 47.32 -3.65 36.26
CA VAL A 839 46.04 -4.26 36.63
C VAL A 839 45.78 -5.56 35.86
N CYS A 840 46.25 -5.72 34.62
CA CYS A 840 46.07 -6.95 33.83
C CYS A 840 47.22 -7.95 34.01
N SER A 841 48.40 -7.49 34.43
CA SER A 841 49.59 -8.33 34.65
C SER A 841 49.65 -8.93 36.07
N ARG A 842 48.54 -8.96 36.83
CA ARG A 842 48.41 -9.52 38.18
C ARG A 842 47.33 -10.59 38.28
#